data_AF-A0A5P9GMH4-F1
#
_entry.id   AF-A0A5P9GMH4-F1
#
_cell.length_a   1.000
_cell.length_b   1.000
_cell.length_c   1.000
_cell.angle_alpha   90.00
_cell.angle_beta   90.00
_cell.angle_gamma   90.00
#
_symmetry.space_group_name_H-M   'P 1'
#
loop_
_entity.id
_entity.type
_entity.pdbx_description
1 polymer ?
#
loop_
_entity_poly.entity_id
_entity_poly.type
_entity_poly.pdbx_seq_one_letter_code
_entity_poly.pdbx_strand_id
1 'polypeptide(L)'
;MARRNPAVTPPPLPEIGFSIGITGHRLSHGGYAAQEGRIEAVLGEIFDRIDRLISETDGQSSGLKRATTRLNTLMVDGADQAAAYLAIERGWELVSPLPFGERLNLAINSLPEDAADARALLAGDDPANTETKARADRIVAMTHQARTFALADQDERIAKLYLAMLDAPSDFQASQRFTVESSIRAALAGRIIVEQSDLVVGVWDGVSTASLGGTGHTIAQTLEMGSPVIWIDPERPEDWRFLHSPESLATLSHDPPTERRKAVLEAIVEDVMLPNAPLHDNGPAKQGLTALYGAGWEDRSSPASHGYRRVETLFGGAGKAFASIKQTYEKPEDIGTGSAAALIATAEALPGVDRQHLDDLKTKALYNFAWADGISAKLSDRYRGGMTISFLLSAIAIVGGVAYLPLVDPDDKWIFALFEFGVLLAIVLLTWRGVRGRWHGRWFETRRVAEYFRHSPFMLLLGVSRPPGRWPTGTETSWPEWVARHSLRRIGLPRTTITSEYLRRYLTLLLDEHVEPQRDYHALKAKRLRTVHHRLDELSELLFKLAILSVAAYLTLKLGSKLGLVEPELVSATSKTFTVLGVAFPTFGAAIAGMRFFGDFERFASISDVTNQRLSAIANRIELLKSAADGELDYARVAELAHATADVVVSEIEAWQSVFSGKHITVPV
;
A
#
# COMPACT_ATOMS: atom_id res chain seq x y z
N MET A 1 12.53 37.75 -20.13
CA MET A 1 11.86 37.24 -18.92
C MET A 1 11.41 35.82 -19.18
N ALA A 2 12.16 34.81 -18.72
CA ALA A 2 11.71 33.42 -18.79
C ALA A 2 10.45 33.29 -17.93
N ARG A 3 9.32 32.90 -18.52
CA ARG A 3 8.10 32.55 -17.78
C ARG A 3 8.52 31.48 -16.77
N ARG A 4 8.51 31.80 -15.47
CA ARG A 4 8.62 30.78 -14.43
C ARG A 4 7.47 29.82 -14.70
N ASN A 5 7.78 28.55 -14.94
CA ASN A 5 6.74 27.51 -14.94
C ASN A 5 5.93 27.67 -13.64
N PRO A 6 4.60 27.52 -13.69
CA PRO A 6 3.79 27.52 -12.48
C PRO A 6 4.36 26.49 -11.50
N ALA A 7 4.42 26.85 -10.22
CA ALA A 7 4.93 25.96 -9.19
C ALA A 7 3.98 24.75 -9.08
N VAL A 8 4.52 23.54 -9.22
CA VAL A 8 3.76 22.30 -9.01
C VAL A 8 3.26 22.29 -7.57
N THR A 9 1.94 22.19 -7.40
CA THR A 9 1.29 22.21 -6.09
C THR A 9 1.27 20.82 -5.45
N PRO A 10 1.53 20.72 -4.14
CA PRO A 10 1.34 19.47 -3.42
C PRO A 10 -0.13 19.02 -3.50
N PRO A 11 -0.39 17.70 -3.42
CA PRO A 11 -1.76 17.20 -3.29
C PRO A 11 -2.46 17.81 -2.08
N PRO A 12 -3.81 17.89 -2.09
CA PRO A 12 -4.54 18.26 -0.90
C PRO A 12 -4.21 17.30 0.25
N LEU A 13 -4.20 17.85 1.47
CA LEU A 13 -4.12 17.02 2.67
C LEU A 13 -5.31 16.04 2.73
N PRO A 14 -5.14 14.86 3.33
CA PRO A 14 -6.21 13.88 3.42
C PRO A 14 -7.41 14.45 4.19
N GLU A 15 -8.61 14.09 3.73
CA GLU A 15 -9.82 14.27 4.52
C GLU A 15 -9.92 13.13 5.53
N ILE A 16 -10.14 13.47 6.81
CA ILE A 16 -10.15 12.51 7.91
C ILE A 16 -11.59 12.14 8.22
N GLY A 17 -11.92 10.85 8.12
CA GLY A 17 -13.27 10.33 8.32
C GLY A 17 -13.25 8.98 9.02
N PHE A 18 -14.41 8.61 9.57
CA PHE A 18 -14.63 7.32 10.23
C PHE A 18 -15.55 6.46 9.36
N SER A 19 -15.23 5.18 9.20
CA SER A 19 -16.09 4.23 8.49
C SER A 19 -16.53 3.11 9.41
N ILE A 20 -17.84 2.87 9.49
CA ILE A 20 -18.46 1.88 10.37
C ILE A 20 -19.11 0.81 9.50
N GLY A 21 -18.86 -0.46 9.80
CA GLY A 21 -19.61 -1.58 9.23
C GLY A 21 -20.71 -2.02 10.18
N ILE A 22 -21.85 -2.47 9.67
CA ILE A 22 -22.90 -3.12 10.47
C ILE A 22 -23.21 -4.50 9.87
N THR A 23 -23.46 -5.45 10.76
CA THR A 23 -24.06 -6.74 10.44
C THR A 23 -24.94 -7.16 11.60
N GLY A 24 -26.09 -7.77 11.34
CA GLY A 24 -26.91 -8.26 12.43
C GLY A 24 -28.02 -9.22 12.06
N HIS A 25 -28.73 -9.67 13.09
CA HIS A 25 -29.89 -10.54 12.92
C HIS A 25 -31.02 -9.86 12.15
N ARG A 26 -31.74 -10.68 11.38
CA ARG A 26 -32.93 -10.29 10.62
C ARG A 26 -34.16 -10.13 11.51
N LEU A 27 -35.21 -9.47 11.01
CA LEU A 27 -36.49 -9.36 11.72
C LEU A 27 -37.14 -10.73 12.00
N SER A 28 -36.84 -11.73 11.17
CA SER A 28 -37.31 -13.10 11.39
C SER A 28 -36.68 -13.79 12.61
N HIS A 29 -35.61 -13.24 13.20
CA HIS A 29 -34.98 -13.79 14.39
C HIS A 29 -35.73 -13.35 15.65
N GLY A 30 -36.33 -14.32 16.37
CA GLY A 30 -37.20 -14.02 17.51
C GLY A 30 -36.54 -13.19 18.63
N GLY A 31 -35.26 -13.43 18.91
CA GLY A 31 -34.51 -12.65 19.91
C GLY A 31 -34.26 -11.20 19.50
N TYR A 32 -34.13 -10.93 18.20
CA TYR A 32 -34.00 -9.57 17.69
C TYR A 32 -35.36 -8.86 17.71
N ALA A 33 -36.39 -9.48 17.11
CA ALA A 33 -37.73 -8.90 17.00
C ALA A 33 -38.32 -8.53 18.38
N ALA A 34 -38.06 -9.34 19.42
CA ALA A 34 -38.53 -9.05 20.77
C ALA A 34 -37.88 -7.81 21.42
N GLN A 35 -36.71 -7.39 20.93
CA GLN A 35 -35.88 -6.35 21.55
C GLN A 35 -35.50 -5.24 20.57
N GLU A 36 -36.16 -5.15 19.40
CA GLU A 36 -35.84 -4.24 18.29
C GLU A 36 -35.62 -2.80 18.78
N GLY A 37 -36.59 -2.22 19.47
CA GLY A 37 -36.47 -0.83 19.96
C GLY A 37 -35.35 -0.60 20.98
N ARG A 38 -34.97 -1.61 21.77
CA ARG A 38 -33.82 -1.52 22.70
C ARG A 38 -32.49 -1.58 21.94
N ILE A 39 -32.41 -2.46 20.94
CA ILE A 39 -31.23 -2.57 20.08
C ILE A 39 -31.03 -1.27 19.29
N GLU A 40 -32.10 -0.71 18.72
CA GLU A 40 -32.06 0.58 18.02
C GLU A 40 -31.59 1.72 18.92
N ALA A 41 -32.09 1.79 20.16
CA ALA A 41 -31.65 2.79 21.13
C ALA A 41 -30.15 2.67 21.47
N VAL A 42 -29.65 1.43 21.63
CA VAL A 42 -28.23 1.17 21.89
C VAL A 42 -27.36 1.53 20.68
N LEU A 43 -27.79 1.18 19.45
CA LEU A 43 -27.10 1.59 18.22
C LEU A 43 -27.02 3.12 18.13
N GLY A 44 -28.13 3.81 18.44
CA GLY A 44 -28.17 5.28 18.51
C GLY A 44 -27.19 5.85 19.53
N GLU A 45 -27.12 5.29 20.75
CA GLU A 45 -26.16 5.71 21.79
C GLU A 45 -24.71 5.56 21.33
N ILE A 46 -24.38 4.42 20.70
CA ILE A 46 -23.04 4.15 20.18
C ILE A 46 -22.68 5.17 19.08
N PHE A 47 -23.59 5.43 18.14
CA PHE A 47 -23.37 6.37 17.04
C PHE A 47 -23.22 7.81 17.55
N ASP A 48 -24.07 8.24 18.50
CA ASP A 48 -23.95 9.57 19.12
C ASP A 48 -22.62 9.74 19.88
N ARG A 49 -22.15 8.66 20.51
CA ARG A 49 -20.85 8.66 21.19
C ARG A 49 -19.70 8.78 20.19
N ILE A 50 -19.77 8.08 19.07
CA ILE A 50 -18.77 8.18 18.00
C ILE A 50 -18.73 9.61 17.44
N ASP A 51 -19.88 10.20 17.08
CA ASP A 51 -19.92 11.58 16.55
C ASP A 51 -19.34 12.60 17.54
N ARG A 52 -19.61 12.42 18.85
CA ARG A 52 -19.02 13.26 19.90
C ARG A 52 -17.51 13.13 19.95
N LEU A 53 -16.98 11.90 19.98
CA LEU A 53 -15.54 11.65 20.04
C LEU A 53 -14.83 12.19 18.79
N ILE A 54 -15.42 12.01 17.61
CA ILE A 54 -14.89 12.58 16.36
C ILE A 54 -14.82 14.10 16.47
N SER A 55 -15.87 14.75 16.99
CA SER A 55 -15.91 16.20 17.18
C SER A 55 -14.86 16.69 18.21
N GLU A 56 -14.60 15.92 19.27
CA GLU A 56 -13.60 16.25 20.30
C GLU A 56 -12.16 16.17 19.74
N THR A 57 -11.89 15.29 18.78
CA THR A 57 -10.57 15.21 18.14
C THR A 57 -10.28 16.37 17.17
N ASP A 58 -11.28 17.20 16.83
CA ASP A 58 -11.15 18.23 15.79
C ASP A 58 -10.11 19.32 16.13
N GLY A 59 -10.02 19.69 17.41
CA GLY A 59 -9.02 20.66 17.88
C GLY A 59 -7.57 20.17 17.76
N GLN A 60 -7.33 18.86 17.64
CA GLN A 60 -5.99 18.26 17.59
C GLN A 60 -5.48 18.06 16.15
N SER A 61 -6.36 18.14 15.15
CA SER A 61 -6.07 17.94 13.72
C SER A 61 -5.99 19.25 12.92
N SER A 62 -5.53 20.35 13.55
CA SER A 62 -5.54 21.71 12.98
C SER A 62 -5.02 21.78 11.54
N GLY A 63 -5.88 22.21 10.60
CA GLY A 63 -5.56 22.35 9.17
C GLY A 63 -5.97 21.17 8.28
N LEU A 64 -6.45 20.06 8.86
CA LEU A 64 -7.04 18.94 8.12
C LEU A 64 -8.56 19.11 7.98
N LYS A 65 -9.10 18.62 6.86
CA LYS A 65 -10.55 18.63 6.62
C LYS A 65 -11.18 17.37 7.20
N ARG A 66 -12.38 17.50 7.77
CA ARG A 66 -13.21 16.36 8.20
C ARG A 66 -14.08 15.87 7.06
N ALA A 67 -14.11 14.56 6.88
CA ALA A 67 -15.06 13.88 6.02
C ALA A 67 -16.28 13.42 6.83
N THR A 68 -17.42 13.34 6.16
CA THR A 68 -18.63 12.72 6.71
C THR A 68 -18.37 11.27 7.11
N THR A 69 -18.88 10.86 8.27
CA THR A 69 -18.88 9.46 8.70
C THR A 69 -19.62 8.59 7.69
N ARG A 70 -19.11 7.37 7.46
CA ARG A 70 -19.68 6.42 6.51
C ARG A 70 -20.20 5.18 7.22
N LEU A 71 -21.41 4.74 6.87
CA LEU A 71 -21.95 3.43 7.25
C LEU A 71 -21.91 2.48 6.05
N ASN A 72 -21.26 1.33 6.23
CA ASN A 72 -21.23 0.21 5.29
C ASN A 72 -22.20 -0.88 5.77
N THR A 73 -23.20 -1.24 4.96
CA THR A 73 -24.26 -2.21 5.32
C THR A 73 -24.75 -3.00 4.11
N LEU A 74 -25.24 -4.23 4.31
CA LEU A 74 -25.91 -4.99 3.24
C LEU A 74 -27.39 -4.56 3.07
N MET A 75 -27.89 -3.67 3.93
CA MET A 75 -29.29 -3.19 3.97
C MET A 75 -30.34 -4.30 4.08
N VAL A 76 -29.95 -5.44 4.65
CA VAL A 76 -30.84 -6.56 4.94
C VAL A 76 -31.82 -6.15 6.05
N ASP A 77 -33.02 -6.74 6.07
CA ASP A 77 -34.00 -6.48 7.12
C ASP A 77 -33.43 -6.73 8.54
N GLY A 78 -33.93 -5.99 9.53
CA GLY A 78 -33.44 -6.06 10.92
C GLY A 78 -32.36 -5.04 11.22
N ALA A 79 -31.28 -5.46 11.88
CA ALA A 79 -30.25 -4.58 12.42
C ALA A 79 -29.59 -3.68 11.36
N ASP A 80 -29.37 -4.21 10.15
CA ASP A 80 -28.76 -3.49 9.02
C ASP A 80 -29.62 -2.28 8.59
N GLN A 81 -30.94 -2.46 8.44
CA GLN A 81 -31.87 -1.37 8.11
C GLN A 81 -32.03 -0.37 9.24
N ALA A 82 -32.12 -0.83 10.49
CA ALA A 82 -32.16 0.05 11.66
C ALA A 82 -30.94 0.99 11.70
N ALA A 83 -29.73 0.44 11.53
CA ALA A 83 -28.51 1.24 11.45
C ALA A 83 -28.50 2.19 10.23
N ALA A 84 -29.01 1.75 9.08
CA ALA A 84 -29.11 2.58 7.88
C ALA A 84 -29.99 3.82 8.09
N TYR A 85 -31.16 3.68 8.73
CA TYR A 85 -32.02 4.82 9.07
C TYR A 85 -31.33 5.77 10.04
N LEU A 86 -30.71 5.25 11.10
CA LEU A 86 -29.94 6.05 12.06
C LEU A 86 -28.79 6.84 11.39
N ALA A 87 -28.12 6.25 10.40
CA ALA A 87 -27.08 6.92 9.63
C ALA A 87 -27.65 8.03 8.73
N ILE A 88 -28.78 7.77 8.05
CA ILE A 88 -29.47 8.78 7.22
C ILE A 88 -29.89 9.99 8.05
N GLU A 89 -30.48 9.77 9.23
CA GLU A 89 -30.89 10.84 10.15
C GLU A 89 -29.73 11.72 10.60
N ARG A 90 -28.53 11.14 10.74
CA ARG A 90 -27.28 11.85 11.10
C ARG A 90 -26.60 12.51 9.90
N GLY A 91 -27.12 12.33 8.69
CA GLY A 91 -26.49 12.80 7.46
C GLY A 91 -25.17 12.08 7.13
N TRP A 92 -24.99 10.86 7.63
CA TRP A 92 -23.84 10.01 7.30
C TRP A 92 -23.93 9.51 5.85
N GLU A 93 -22.77 9.21 5.24
CA GLU A 93 -22.74 8.58 3.92
C GLU A 93 -23.13 7.11 4.04
N LEU A 94 -24.24 6.71 3.40
CA LEU A 94 -24.66 5.32 3.33
C LEU A 94 -24.01 4.63 2.12
N VAL A 95 -23.31 3.52 2.35
CA VAL A 95 -22.66 2.71 1.32
C VAL A 95 -23.12 1.26 1.46
N SER A 96 -23.50 0.65 0.34
CA SER A 96 -24.01 -0.72 0.35
C SER A 96 -23.39 -1.58 -0.74
N PRO A 97 -22.46 -2.50 -0.39
CA PRO A 97 -22.09 -3.58 -1.29
C PRO A 97 -23.22 -4.62 -1.31
N LEU A 98 -23.82 -4.84 -2.47
CA LEU A 98 -24.93 -5.80 -2.61
C LEU A 98 -24.39 -7.18 -3.02
N PRO A 99 -24.84 -8.28 -2.37
CA PRO A 99 -24.45 -9.64 -2.75
C PRO A 99 -24.83 -10.05 -4.18
N PHE A 100 -25.82 -9.35 -4.74
CA PHE A 100 -26.44 -9.58 -6.04
C PHE A 100 -26.56 -8.25 -6.79
N GLY A 101 -26.88 -8.30 -8.09
CA GLY A 101 -27.36 -7.14 -8.81
C GLY A 101 -28.63 -6.56 -8.16
N GLU A 102 -28.88 -5.25 -8.33
CA GLU A 102 -29.94 -4.53 -7.61
C GLU A 102 -31.32 -5.20 -7.76
N ARG A 103 -31.67 -5.68 -8.95
CA ARG A 103 -32.96 -6.36 -9.21
C ARG A 103 -33.09 -7.67 -8.47
N LEU A 104 -32.07 -8.53 -8.51
CA LEU A 104 -32.10 -9.80 -7.80
C LEU A 104 -32.04 -9.58 -6.28
N ASN A 105 -31.24 -8.62 -5.83
CA ASN A 105 -31.16 -8.24 -4.42
C ASN A 105 -32.52 -7.73 -3.90
N LEU A 106 -33.23 -6.92 -4.68
CA LEU A 106 -34.59 -6.47 -4.37
C LEU A 106 -35.55 -7.66 -4.30
N ALA A 107 -35.55 -8.54 -5.30
CA ALA A 107 -36.44 -9.69 -5.37
C ALA A 107 -36.25 -10.65 -4.18
N ILE A 108 -35.01 -10.90 -3.77
CA ILE A 108 -34.70 -11.77 -2.62
C ILE A 108 -35.10 -11.12 -1.30
N ASN A 109 -34.73 -9.85 -1.08
CA ASN A 109 -34.90 -9.19 0.22
C ASN A 109 -36.31 -8.60 0.43
N SER A 110 -37.14 -8.52 -0.61
CA SER A 110 -38.57 -8.21 -0.46
C SER A 110 -39.39 -9.38 0.09
N LEU A 111 -38.78 -10.57 0.20
CA LEU A 111 -39.38 -11.79 0.76
C LEU A 111 -40.77 -12.09 0.15
N PRO A 112 -40.88 -12.34 -1.17
CA PRO A 112 -42.12 -12.79 -1.79
C PRO A 112 -42.57 -14.15 -1.23
N GLU A 113 -43.87 -14.33 -1.05
CA GLU A 113 -44.46 -15.60 -0.58
C GLU A 113 -44.54 -16.65 -1.70
N ASP A 114 -44.60 -16.21 -2.96
CA ASP A 114 -44.68 -17.07 -4.12
C ASP A 114 -43.70 -16.70 -5.23
N ALA A 115 -43.55 -17.62 -6.19
CA ALA A 115 -42.68 -17.44 -7.33
C ALA A 115 -43.23 -16.45 -8.37
N ALA A 116 -44.51 -16.06 -8.33
CA ALA A 116 -45.08 -15.09 -9.27
C ALA A 116 -44.60 -13.68 -8.94
N ASP A 117 -44.65 -13.30 -7.66
CA ASP A 117 -44.15 -12.01 -7.18
C ASP A 117 -42.64 -11.89 -7.32
N ALA A 118 -41.89 -12.97 -7.07
CA ALA A 118 -40.46 -13.01 -7.34
C ALA A 118 -40.15 -12.75 -8.83
N ARG A 119 -40.91 -13.36 -9.75
CA ARG A 119 -40.75 -13.12 -11.20
C ARG A 119 -41.12 -11.70 -11.60
N ALA A 120 -42.18 -11.13 -11.02
CA ALA A 120 -42.58 -9.74 -11.27
C ALA A 120 -41.43 -8.79 -10.89
N LEU A 121 -40.89 -8.93 -9.69
CA LEU A 121 -39.75 -8.13 -9.22
C LEU A 121 -38.50 -8.31 -10.09
N LEU A 122 -38.18 -9.55 -10.49
CA LEU A 122 -37.07 -9.83 -11.41
C LEU A 122 -37.31 -9.26 -12.80
N ALA A 123 -38.57 -9.10 -13.24
CA ALA A 123 -38.98 -8.44 -14.48
C ALA A 123 -39.05 -6.90 -14.34
N GLY A 124 -38.98 -6.37 -13.12
CA GLY A 124 -39.05 -4.94 -12.83
C GLY A 124 -40.49 -4.43 -12.70
N ASP A 125 -41.44 -5.34 -12.55
CA ASP A 125 -42.85 -5.06 -12.30
C ASP A 125 -43.15 -5.08 -10.80
N ASP A 126 -44.29 -4.50 -10.42
CA ASP A 126 -44.77 -4.56 -9.04
C ASP A 126 -45.27 -5.97 -8.68
N PRO A 127 -44.95 -6.49 -7.48
CA PRO A 127 -45.53 -7.73 -6.99
C PRO A 127 -47.00 -7.53 -6.63
N ALA A 128 -47.79 -8.60 -6.73
CA ALA A 128 -49.20 -8.58 -6.39
C ALA A 128 -49.44 -8.54 -4.87
N ASN A 129 -48.58 -9.17 -4.06
CA ASN A 129 -48.67 -9.12 -2.61
C ASN A 129 -48.29 -7.73 -2.07
N THR A 130 -49.20 -7.10 -1.34
CA THR A 130 -49.04 -5.75 -0.79
C THR A 130 -47.89 -5.64 0.23
N GLU A 131 -47.64 -6.68 1.05
CA GLU A 131 -46.54 -6.66 2.01
C GLU A 131 -45.19 -6.79 1.32
N THR A 132 -45.08 -7.67 0.33
CA THR A 132 -43.90 -7.78 -0.54
C THR A 132 -43.65 -6.47 -1.27
N LYS A 133 -44.69 -5.83 -1.80
CA LYS A 133 -44.57 -4.49 -2.39
C LYS A 133 -44.07 -3.46 -1.39
N ALA A 134 -44.64 -3.42 -0.18
CA ALA A 134 -44.21 -2.48 0.85
C ALA A 134 -42.74 -2.71 1.28
N ARG A 135 -42.28 -3.97 1.35
CA ARG A 135 -40.87 -4.31 1.58
C ARG A 135 -39.99 -3.84 0.42
N ALA A 136 -40.40 -4.09 -0.82
CA ALA A 136 -39.69 -3.67 -2.02
C ALA A 136 -39.56 -2.13 -2.10
N ASP A 137 -40.65 -1.40 -1.88
CA ASP A 137 -40.67 0.07 -1.91
C ASP A 137 -39.70 0.66 -0.85
N ARG A 138 -39.62 0.07 0.34
CA ARG A 138 -38.64 0.48 1.38
C ARG A 138 -37.19 0.24 0.93
N ILE A 139 -36.90 -0.94 0.37
CA ILE A 139 -35.56 -1.27 -0.13
C ILE A 139 -35.14 -0.31 -1.24
N VAL A 140 -36.05 0.03 -2.15
CA VAL A 140 -35.82 1.00 -3.23
C VAL A 140 -35.52 2.39 -2.65
N ALA A 141 -36.31 2.84 -1.66
CA ALA A 141 -36.11 4.14 -1.02
C ALA A 141 -34.74 4.27 -0.31
N MET A 142 -34.26 3.21 0.34
CA MET A 142 -32.92 3.19 0.96
C MET A 142 -31.82 3.10 -0.11
N THR A 143 -31.99 2.24 -1.11
CA THR A 143 -31.06 2.09 -2.23
C THR A 143 -30.80 3.43 -2.94
N HIS A 144 -31.82 4.28 -3.10
CA HIS A 144 -31.68 5.62 -3.68
C HIS A 144 -30.80 6.58 -2.86
N GLN A 145 -30.71 6.37 -1.55
CA GLN A 145 -29.87 7.18 -0.65
C GLN A 145 -28.48 6.58 -0.47
N ALA A 146 -28.31 5.30 -0.81
CA ALA A 146 -27.04 4.59 -0.72
C ALA A 146 -26.17 4.79 -1.97
N ARG A 147 -24.86 4.73 -1.78
CA ARG A 147 -23.90 4.42 -2.84
C ARG A 147 -23.82 2.89 -2.97
N THR A 148 -24.37 2.34 -4.05
CA THR A 148 -24.43 0.89 -4.28
C THR A 148 -23.26 0.36 -5.09
N PHE A 149 -22.73 -0.78 -4.66
CA PHE A 149 -21.74 -1.58 -5.38
C PHE A 149 -22.26 -3.01 -5.50
N ALA A 150 -22.83 -3.37 -6.65
CA ALA A 150 -23.65 -4.57 -6.78
C ALA A 150 -22.89 -5.72 -7.45
N LEU A 151 -22.90 -6.91 -6.85
CA LEU A 151 -22.22 -8.09 -7.40
C LEU A 151 -23.19 -8.92 -8.26
N ALA A 152 -23.30 -8.62 -9.55
CA ALA A 152 -24.21 -9.28 -10.49
C ALA A 152 -23.57 -10.40 -11.35
N ASP A 153 -22.30 -10.72 -11.13
CA ASP A 153 -21.53 -11.72 -11.90
C ASP A 153 -22.14 -13.13 -11.88
N GLN A 154 -23.01 -13.43 -10.91
CA GLN A 154 -23.65 -14.74 -10.77
C GLN A 154 -25.19 -14.65 -10.76
N ASP A 155 -25.78 -13.49 -11.09
CA ASP A 155 -27.23 -13.24 -10.96
C ASP A 155 -28.07 -14.26 -11.72
N GLU A 156 -27.69 -14.62 -12.95
CA GLU A 156 -28.46 -15.57 -13.77
C GLU A 156 -28.56 -16.96 -13.09
N ARG A 157 -27.46 -17.44 -12.51
CA ARG A 157 -27.41 -18.72 -11.79
C ARG A 157 -28.22 -18.64 -10.50
N ILE A 158 -28.03 -17.59 -9.71
CA ILE A 158 -28.71 -17.43 -8.42
C ILE A 158 -30.22 -17.23 -8.63
N ALA A 159 -30.64 -16.43 -9.61
CA ALA A 159 -32.05 -16.24 -9.94
C ALA A 159 -32.75 -17.55 -10.30
N LYS A 160 -32.10 -18.42 -11.08
CA LYS A 160 -32.64 -19.76 -11.39
C LYS A 160 -32.81 -20.63 -10.14
N LEU A 161 -31.82 -20.62 -9.25
CA LEU A 161 -31.90 -21.37 -7.97
C LEU A 161 -32.99 -20.80 -7.06
N TYR A 162 -33.11 -19.48 -7.01
CA TYR A 162 -34.11 -18.78 -6.21
C TYR A 162 -35.53 -19.09 -6.67
N LEU A 163 -35.80 -18.99 -7.98
CA LEU A 163 -37.10 -19.34 -8.55
C LEU A 163 -37.43 -20.81 -8.37
N ALA A 164 -36.45 -21.72 -8.57
CA ALA A 164 -36.65 -23.15 -8.35
C ALA A 164 -37.02 -23.48 -6.89
N MET A 165 -36.43 -22.78 -5.91
CA MET A 165 -36.82 -22.91 -4.51
C MET A 165 -38.27 -22.47 -4.26
N LEU A 166 -38.69 -21.35 -4.86
CA LEU A 166 -40.06 -20.83 -4.68
C LEU A 166 -41.13 -21.64 -5.43
N ASP A 167 -40.80 -22.18 -6.61
CA ASP A 167 -41.70 -23.03 -7.38
C ASP A 167 -41.93 -24.40 -6.71
N ALA A 168 -40.97 -24.85 -5.89
CA ALA A 168 -41.02 -26.14 -5.20
C ALA A 168 -40.67 -25.98 -3.70
N PRO A 169 -41.54 -25.35 -2.89
CA PRO A 169 -41.23 -25.00 -1.49
C PRO A 169 -41.03 -26.23 -0.60
N SER A 170 -41.55 -27.40 -0.97
CA SER A 170 -41.32 -28.67 -0.29
C SER A 170 -40.04 -29.40 -0.73
N ASP A 171 -39.35 -28.93 -1.77
CA ASP A 171 -38.07 -29.50 -2.22
C ASP A 171 -36.91 -28.95 -1.39
N PHE A 172 -36.53 -29.73 -0.38
CA PHE A 172 -35.38 -29.43 0.48
C PHE A 172 -34.08 -29.25 -0.31
N GLN A 173 -33.86 -29.99 -1.40
CA GLN A 173 -32.64 -29.88 -2.21
C GLN A 173 -32.61 -28.58 -3.02
N ALA A 174 -33.75 -28.11 -3.51
CA ALA A 174 -33.84 -26.79 -4.17
C ALA A 174 -33.55 -25.67 -3.16
N SER A 175 -34.17 -25.73 -1.98
CA SER A 175 -33.94 -24.75 -0.89
C SER A 175 -32.48 -24.74 -0.42
N GLN A 176 -31.89 -25.92 -0.20
CA GLN A 176 -30.50 -26.03 0.23
C GLN A 176 -29.52 -25.46 -0.80
N ARG A 177 -29.72 -25.75 -2.10
CA ARG A 177 -28.86 -25.23 -3.17
C ARG A 177 -28.88 -23.71 -3.24
N PHE A 178 -30.06 -23.09 -3.21
CA PHE A 178 -30.16 -21.63 -3.16
C PHE A 178 -29.51 -21.05 -1.89
N THR A 179 -29.81 -21.63 -0.73
CA THR A 179 -29.29 -21.15 0.56
C THR A 179 -27.76 -21.12 0.57
N VAL A 180 -27.10 -22.22 0.19
CA VAL A 180 -25.63 -22.30 0.15
C VAL A 180 -25.02 -21.26 -0.79
N GLU A 181 -25.55 -21.15 -2.00
CA GLU A 181 -25.02 -20.24 -3.02
C GLU A 181 -25.26 -18.77 -2.64
N SER A 182 -26.45 -18.43 -2.13
CA SER A 182 -26.77 -17.09 -1.64
C SER A 182 -25.92 -16.70 -0.42
N SER A 183 -25.62 -17.64 0.48
CA SER A 183 -24.72 -17.46 1.62
C SER A 183 -23.29 -17.15 1.19
N ILE A 184 -22.77 -17.81 0.15
CA ILE A 184 -21.45 -17.48 -0.42
C ILE A 184 -21.43 -16.02 -0.89
N ARG A 185 -22.48 -15.60 -1.61
CA ARG A 185 -22.59 -14.20 -2.10
C ARG A 185 -22.67 -13.19 -0.95
N ALA A 186 -23.46 -13.49 0.08
CA ALA A 186 -23.53 -12.66 1.28
C ALA A 186 -22.19 -12.55 2.01
N ALA A 187 -21.43 -13.65 2.11
CA ALA A 187 -20.08 -13.63 2.69
C ALA A 187 -19.11 -12.74 1.90
N LEU A 188 -19.20 -12.73 0.57
CA LEU A 188 -18.37 -11.87 -0.28
C LEU A 188 -18.68 -10.39 -0.07
N ALA A 189 -19.96 -10.01 -0.04
CA ALA A 189 -20.36 -8.63 0.23
C ALA A 189 -20.02 -8.22 1.68
N GLY A 190 -20.17 -9.12 2.64
CA GLY A 190 -19.76 -8.92 4.03
C GLY A 190 -18.26 -8.63 4.16
N ARG A 191 -17.41 -9.33 3.41
CA ARG A 191 -15.97 -9.01 3.35
C ARG A 191 -15.70 -7.58 2.86
N ILE A 192 -16.44 -7.09 1.86
CA ILE A 192 -16.30 -5.71 1.38
C ILE A 192 -16.63 -4.72 2.51
N ILE A 193 -17.69 -4.97 3.30
CA ILE A 193 -18.00 -4.15 4.48
C ILE A 193 -16.82 -4.10 5.44
N VAL A 194 -16.25 -5.26 5.77
CA VAL A 194 -15.12 -5.36 6.71
C VAL A 194 -13.91 -4.57 6.21
N GLU A 195 -13.53 -4.75 4.95
CA GLU A 195 -12.35 -4.09 4.38
C GLU A 195 -12.51 -2.57 4.27
N GLN A 196 -13.75 -2.08 4.16
CA GLN A 196 -14.10 -0.65 4.07
C GLN A 196 -14.41 -0.01 5.43
N SER A 197 -14.31 -0.76 6.53
CA SER A 197 -14.67 -0.27 7.88
C SER A 197 -13.45 -0.13 8.79
N ASP A 198 -13.48 0.84 9.69
CA ASP A 198 -12.53 1.02 10.80
C ASP A 198 -12.99 0.23 12.04
N LEU A 199 -14.31 0.08 12.18
CA LEU A 199 -15.00 -0.60 13.25
C LEU A 199 -16.23 -1.30 12.68
N VAL A 200 -16.51 -2.53 13.12
CA VAL A 200 -17.77 -3.21 12.77
C VAL A 200 -18.65 -3.33 14.01
N VAL A 201 -19.94 -3.08 13.86
CA VAL A 201 -20.96 -3.35 14.87
C VAL A 201 -21.69 -4.63 14.47
N GLY A 202 -21.80 -5.57 15.41
CA GLY A 202 -22.39 -6.89 15.20
C GLY A 202 -23.52 -7.15 16.19
N VAL A 203 -24.77 -7.22 15.70
CA VAL A 203 -25.94 -7.62 16.51
C VAL A 203 -26.18 -9.11 16.37
N TRP A 204 -25.71 -9.90 17.34
CA TRP A 204 -25.60 -11.36 17.21
C TRP A 204 -25.77 -12.07 18.55
N ASP A 205 -26.43 -13.22 18.54
CA ASP A 205 -26.76 -14.03 19.73
C ASP A 205 -25.59 -14.86 20.28
N GLY A 206 -24.43 -14.86 19.61
CA GLY A 206 -23.27 -15.63 20.06
C GLY A 206 -23.34 -17.13 19.76
N VAL A 207 -24.39 -17.63 19.07
CA VAL A 207 -24.67 -19.08 19.00
C VAL A 207 -23.75 -19.82 18.02
N SER A 208 -23.58 -19.31 16.80
CA SER A 208 -22.75 -19.97 15.78
C SER A 208 -22.07 -19.01 14.82
N THR A 209 -20.78 -19.26 14.56
CA THR A 209 -20.00 -18.61 13.50
C THR A 209 -19.93 -19.46 12.22
N ALA A 210 -20.51 -20.66 12.22
CA ALA A 210 -20.42 -21.62 11.12
C ALA A 210 -21.34 -21.28 9.93
N SER A 211 -22.34 -20.41 10.15
CA SER A 211 -23.30 -20.01 9.11
C SER A 211 -22.65 -19.02 8.15
N LEU A 212 -22.15 -19.53 7.01
CA LEU A 212 -21.50 -18.73 5.97
C LEU A 212 -22.38 -17.55 5.54
N GLY A 213 -21.79 -16.35 5.51
CA GLY A 213 -22.51 -15.12 5.15
C GLY A 213 -23.48 -14.60 6.21
N GLY A 214 -23.65 -15.31 7.32
CA GLY A 214 -24.40 -14.84 8.48
C GLY A 214 -23.57 -13.94 9.41
N THR A 215 -24.23 -13.32 10.38
CA THR A 215 -23.63 -12.33 11.29
C THR A 215 -22.42 -12.87 12.06
N GLY A 216 -22.52 -14.07 12.64
CA GLY A 216 -21.41 -14.68 13.37
C GLY A 216 -20.19 -14.97 12.48
N HIS A 217 -20.41 -15.36 11.22
CA HIS A 217 -19.32 -15.55 10.24
C HIS A 217 -18.65 -14.20 9.91
N THR A 218 -19.43 -13.16 9.64
CA THR A 218 -18.88 -11.81 9.36
C THR A 218 -18.10 -11.24 10.54
N ILE A 219 -18.58 -11.44 11.77
CA ILE A 219 -17.85 -11.06 13.00
C ILE A 219 -16.52 -11.81 13.09
N ALA A 220 -16.52 -13.14 12.91
CA ALA A 220 -15.30 -13.94 12.95
C ALA A 220 -14.28 -13.49 11.88
N GLN A 221 -14.74 -13.28 10.65
CA GLN A 221 -13.92 -12.77 9.56
C GLN A 221 -13.35 -11.37 9.86
N THR A 222 -14.12 -10.49 10.50
CA THR A 222 -13.67 -9.16 10.92
C THR A 222 -12.49 -9.24 11.89
N LEU A 223 -12.60 -10.14 12.88
CA LEU A 223 -11.57 -10.36 13.88
C LEU A 223 -10.31 -11.01 13.29
N GLU A 224 -10.47 -11.95 12.35
CA GLU A 224 -9.34 -12.55 11.60
C GLU A 224 -8.60 -11.52 10.74
N MET A 225 -9.30 -10.50 10.23
CA MET A 225 -8.71 -9.37 9.51
C MET A 225 -8.13 -8.29 10.44
N GLY A 226 -8.17 -8.51 11.76
CA GLY A 226 -7.60 -7.64 12.78
C GLY A 226 -8.35 -6.32 12.97
N SER A 227 -9.65 -6.29 12.67
CA SER A 227 -10.50 -5.12 12.92
C SER A 227 -11.36 -5.33 14.17
N PRO A 228 -11.56 -4.29 15.01
CA PRO A 228 -12.37 -4.41 16.21
C PRO A 228 -13.86 -4.57 15.88
N VAL A 229 -14.59 -5.29 16.74
CA VAL A 229 -16.04 -5.47 16.67
C VAL A 229 -16.69 -4.97 17.95
N ILE A 230 -17.72 -4.13 17.85
CA ILE A 230 -18.70 -3.94 18.92
C ILE A 230 -19.74 -5.05 18.79
N TRP A 231 -19.78 -5.95 19.75
CA TRP A 231 -20.77 -7.02 19.80
C TRP A 231 -21.93 -6.63 20.72
N ILE A 232 -23.15 -6.72 20.18
CA ILE A 232 -24.41 -6.48 20.85
C ILE A 232 -25.17 -7.81 20.88
N ASP A 233 -25.38 -8.34 22.09
CA ASP A 233 -26.27 -9.47 22.31
C ASP A 233 -27.73 -9.00 22.29
N PRO A 234 -28.60 -9.51 21.41
CA PRO A 234 -30.02 -9.15 21.39
C PRO A 234 -30.73 -9.33 22.74
N GLU A 235 -30.33 -10.29 23.58
CA GLU A 235 -30.98 -10.50 24.89
C GLU A 235 -30.63 -9.41 25.90
N ARG A 236 -29.44 -8.81 25.78
CA ARG A 236 -28.89 -7.80 26.70
C ARG A 236 -28.17 -6.69 25.92
N PRO A 237 -28.88 -5.92 25.10
CA PRO A 237 -28.24 -4.98 24.18
C PRO A 237 -27.44 -3.89 24.90
N GLU A 238 -27.86 -3.48 26.10
CA GLU A 238 -27.18 -2.46 26.91
C GLU A 238 -25.81 -2.94 27.45
N ASP A 239 -25.53 -4.24 27.42
CA ASP A 239 -24.27 -4.87 27.87
C ASP A 239 -23.27 -5.10 26.73
N TRP A 240 -23.41 -4.35 25.63
CA TRP A 240 -22.49 -4.42 24.50
C TRP A 240 -21.02 -4.26 24.91
N ARG A 241 -20.12 -4.94 24.18
CA ARG A 241 -18.68 -4.98 24.46
C ARG A 241 -17.84 -5.10 23.19
N PHE A 242 -16.53 -4.93 23.35
CA PHE A 242 -15.56 -5.09 22.27
C PHE A 242 -15.03 -6.52 22.15
N LEU A 243 -14.89 -6.97 20.91
CA LEU A 243 -14.10 -8.13 20.52
C LEU A 243 -12.90 -7.62 19.69
N HIS A 244 -11.69 -8.02 20.07
CA HIS A 244 -10.45 -7.52 19.46
C HIS A 244 -9.70 -8.56 18.64
N SER A 245 -9.96 -9.84 18.90
CA SER A 245 -9.29 -10.95 18.24
C SER A 245 -10.22 -12.16 18.14
N PRO A 246 -9.93 -13.15 17.28
CA PRO A 246 -10.74 -14.36 17.16
C PRO A 246 -10.93 -15.09 18.49
N GLU A 247 -9.94 -15.06 19.37
CA GLU A 247 -9.99 -15.67 20.70
C GLU A 247 -11.06 -15.05 21.60
N SER A 248 -11.46 -13.80 21.34
CA SER A 248 -12.55 -13.14 22.08
C SER A 248 -13.89 -13.87 21.92
N LEU A 249 -14.07 -14.64 20.83
CA LEU A 249 -15.25 -15.47 20.60
C LEU A 249 -15.35 -16.67 21.57
N ALA A 250 -14.21 -17.18 22.05
CA ALA A 250 -14.19 -18.28 23.01
C ALA A 250 -14.63 -17.84 24.42
N THR A 251 -14.61 -16.53 24.69
CA THR A 251 -14.95 -15.95 25.99
C THR A 251 -16.35 -15.35 26.04
N LEU A 252 -17.22 -15.63 25.05
CA LEU A 252 -18.50 -14.93 24.96
C LEU A 252 -19.40 -15.13 26.20
N SER A 253 -19.36 -16.31 26.81
CA SER A 253 -20.17 -16.61 28.00
C SER A 253 -19.65 -15.98 29.31
N HIS A 254 -18.51 -15.29 29.30
CA HIS A 254 -17.97 -14.64 30.49
C HIS A 254 -18.53 -13.21 30.62
N ASP A 255 -18.95 -12.85 31.83
CA ASP A 255 -19.38 -11.48 32.14
C ASP A 255 -18.18 -10.52 31.98
N PRO A 256 -18.33 -9.43 31.20
CA PRO A 256 -17.23 -8.50 31.00
C PRO A 256 -16.99 -7.67 32.27
N PRO A 257 -15.74 -7.19 32.49
CA PRO A 257 -15.51 -6.09 33.41
C PRO A 257 -16.23 -4.84 32.89
N THR A 258 -17.26 -4.39 33.62
CA THR A 258 -18.23 -3.34 33.21
C THR A 258 -17.62 -1.96 32.95
N GLU A 259 -16.35 -1.73 33.33
CA GLU A 259 -15.77 -0.39 33.49
C GLU A 259 -14.86 0.11 32.36
N ARG A 260 -14.73 -0.58 31.21
CA ARG A 260 -13.74 -0.20 30.17
C ARG A 260 -14.25 0.08 28.75
N ARG A 261 -15.51 -0.21 28.41
CA ARG A 261 -15.99 -0.07 27.01
C ARG A 261 -15.92 1.36 26.46
N LYS A 262 -16.24 2.37 27.28
CA LYS A 262 -16.21 3.79 26.86
C LYS A 262 -14.80 4.24 26.50
N ALA A 263 -13.82 3.88 27.33
CA ALA A 263 -12.41 4.20 27.11
C ALA A 263 -11.82 3.44 25.90
N VAL A 264 -12.27 2.20 25.65
CA VAL A 264 -11.85 1.44 24.46
C VAL A 264 -12.39 2.08 23.19
N LEU A 265 -13.66 2.50 23.17
CA LEU A 265 -14.24 3.20 22.02
C LEU A 265 -13.49 4.52 21.73
N GLU A 266 -13.20 5.28 22.79
CA GLU A 266 -12.41 6.51 22.71
C GLU A 266 -11.03 6.26 22.11
N ALA A 267 -10.28 5.26 22.61
CA ALA A 267 -8.98 4.89 22.07
C ALA A 267 -9.03 4.46 20.59
N ILE A 268 -10.08 3.73 20.17
CA ILE A 268 -10.26 3.33 18.76
C ILE A 268 -10.53 4.56 17.88
N VAL A 269 -11.42 5.46 18.31
CA VAL A 269 -11.71 6.68 17.55
C VAL A 269 -10.46 7.56 17.48
N GLU A 270 -9.72 7.71 18.57
CA GLU A 270 -8.47 8.47 18.60
C GLU A 270 -7.40 7.89 17.65
N ASP A 271 -7.12 6.58 17.69
CA ASP A 271 -6.13 5.94 16.79
C ASP A 271 -6.52 6.04 15.31
N VAL A 272 -7.82 6.00 15.02
CA VAL A 272 -8.32 6.23 13.66
C VAL A 272 -8.12 7.69 13.26
N MET A 273 -8.47 8.63 14.13
CA MET A 273 -8.52 10.06 13.82
C MET A 273 -7.16 10.76 13.88
N LEU A 274 -6.19 10.22 14.62
CA LEU A 274 -4.89 10.84 14.89
C LEU A 274 -3.77 9.81 14.67
N PRO A 275 -2.70 10.15 13.93
CA PRO A 275 -1.57 9.24 13.80
C PRO A 275 -0.72 9.21 15.07
N ASN A 276 -0.02 8.10 15.31
CA ASN A 276 0.93 7.91 16.41
C ASN A 276 2.26 8.69 16.22
N ALA A 277 2.23 9.84 15.54
CA ALA A 277 3.35 10.73 15.29
C ALA A 277 2.86 12.19 15.16
N PRO A 278 3.68 13.20 15.49
CA PRO A 278 3.26 14.59 15.37
C PRO A 278 2.86 14.93 13.92
N LEU A 279 1.60 15.34 13.74
CA LEU A 279 1.01 15.72 12.45
C LEU A 279 1.77 16.86 11.77
N HIS A 280 2.24 17.82 12.57
CA HIS A 280 2.97 18.99 12.13
C HIS A 280 4.26 19.16 12.93
N ASP A 281 5.39 19.18 12.22
CA ASP A 281 6.67 19.68 12.73
C ASP A 281 7.11 20.87 11.86
N ASN A 282 7.11 22.08 12.46
CA ASN A 282 7.69 23.29 11.88
C ASN A 282 9.21 23.36 12.06
N GLY A 283 9.80 22.35 12.72
CA GLY A 283 11.22 22.19 12.87
C GLY A 283 11.93 21.88 11.55
N PRO A 284 13.27 22.08 11.50
CA PRO A 284 14.06 21.88 10.30
C PRO A 284 14.11 20.41 9.83
N ALA A 285 13.66 19.46 10.67
CA ALA A 285 13.70 18.02 10.41
C ALA A 285 12.58 17.53 9.47
N LYS A 286 11.51 18.34 9.26
CA LYS A 286 10.35 18.01 8.41
C LYS A 286 9.76 16.63 8.71
N GLN A 287 9.24 16.43 9.91
CA GLN A 287 8.60 15.18 10.33
C GLN A 287 7.10 15.16 9.98
N GLY A 288 6.48 13.98 10.06
CA GLY A 288 5.05 13.80 9.82
C GLY A 288 4.63 14.22 8.42
N LEU A 289 3.50 14.92 8.31
CA LEU A 289 2.96 15.37 7.03
C LEU A 289 3.92 16.35 6.30
N THR A 290 4.71 17.13 7.03
CA THR A 290 5.70 18.05 6.46
C THR A 290 6.78 17.32 5.65
N ALA A 291 7.04 16.03 5.93
CA ALA A 291 8.02 15.23 5.20
C ALA A 291 7.68 15.14 3.69
N LEU A 292 6.38 15.07 3.39
CA LEU A 292 5.81 14.92 2.05
C LEU A 292 5.17 16.22 1.52
N TYR A 293 4.24 16.80 2.26
CA TYR A 293 3.46 17.97 1.82
C TYR A 293 4.24 19.29 1.93
N GLY A 294 5.25 19.35 2.81
CA GLY A 294 6.19 20.48 2.93
C GLY A 294 7.41 20.39 2.00
N ALA A 295 7.42 19.44 1.06
CA ALA A 295 8.51 19.26 0.12
C ALA A 295 8.37 20.17 -1.11
N GLY A 296 9.47 20.75 -1.56
CA GLY A 296 9.50 21.52 -2.82
C GLY A 296 9.71 20.59 -4.01
N TRP A 297 8.89 20.77 -5.04
CA TRP A 297 9.01 20.07 -6.31
C TRP A 297 10.24 20.54 -7.10
N GLU A 298 10.94 19.61 -7.74
CA GLU A 298 12.02 19.88 -8.68
C GLU A 298 11.76 19.03 -9.92
N ASP A 299 11.60 19.63 -11.10
CA ASP A 299 11.28 18.89 -12.34
C ASP A 299 12.35 17.86 -12.72
N ARG A 300 13.60 18.13 -12.33
CA ARG A 300 14.74 17.31 -12.71
C ARG A 300 15.68 17.11 -11.54
N SER A 301 16.22 15.91 -11.50
CA SER A 301 17.28 15.54 -10.58
C SER A 301 18.62 16.26 -10.87
N SER A 302 19.46 16.39 -9.84
CA SER A 302 20.80 16.94 -9.95
C SER A 302 21.82 15.84 -10.29
N PRO A 303 22.68 16.01 -11.31
CA PRO A 303 23.75 15.05 -11.62
C PRO A 303 24.67 14.74 -10.44
N ALA A 304 24.88 15.70 -9.54
CA ALA A 304 25.71 15.54 -8.35
C ALA A 304 25.10 14.57 -7.31
N SER A 305 23.80 14.28 -7.40
CA SER A 305 23.11 13.34 -6.49
C SER A 305 23.08 11.90 -7.03
N HIS A 306 23.65 11.62 -8.20
CA HIS A 306 23.46 10.35 -8.89
C HIS A 306 24.67 9.40 -8.85
N GLY A 307 25.47 9.46 -7.78
CA GLY A 307 26.60 8.53 -7.59
C GLY A 307 26.19 7.06 -7.73
N TYR A 308 25.09 6.69 -7.08
CA TYR A 308 24.55 5.33 -7.12
C TYR A 308 24.12 4.89 -8.54
N ARG A 309 23.38 5.75 -9.26
CA ARG A 309 22.96 5.45 -10.64
C ARG A 309 24.14 5.38 -11.59
N ARG A 310 25.18 6.19 -11.36
CA ARG A 310 26.40 6.11 -12.16
C ARG A 310 27.02 4.72 -12.01
N VAL A 311 27.12 4.20 -10.77
CA VAL A 311 27.55 2.81 -10.52
C VAL A 311 26.68 1.82 -11.31
N GLU A 312 25.35 1.93 -11.24
CA GLU A 312 24.48 1.04 -12.02
C GLU A 312 24.67 1.15 -13.54
N THR A 313 24.89 2.35 -14.08
CA THR A 313 25.13 2.53 -15.54
C THR A 313 26.48 1.99 -16.00
N LEU A 314 27.52 2.09 -15.17
CA LEU A 314 28.86 1.60 -15.47
C LEU A 314 28.92 0.07 -15.38
N PHE A 315 28.30 -0.50 -14.34
CA PHE A 315 28.45 -1.91 -14.00
C PHE A 315 27.22 -2.78 -14.34
N GLY A 316 26.08 -2.19 -14.72
CA GLY A 316 24.82 -2.92 -14.95
C GLY A 316 24.65 -3.55 -16.34
N GLY A 317 25.67 -3.50 -17.21
CA GLY A 317 25.68 -4.26 -18.47
C GLY A 317 24.82 -3.71 -19.61
N ALA A 318 24.19 -2.53 -19.46
CA ALA A 318 23.31 -1.94 -20.48
C ALA A 318 24.02 -1.27 -21.67
N GLY A 319 25.36 -1.33 -21.74
CA GLY A 319 26.15 -0.78 -22.86
C GLY A 319 26.16 0.76 -22.97
N LYS A 320 25.68 1.48 -21.95
CA LYS A 320 25.51 2.94 -21.96
C LYS A 320 26.19 3.61 -20.76
N ALA A 321 27.47 3.35 -20.56
CA ALA A 321 28.29 3.85 -19.44
C ALA A 321 28.24 5.38 -19.25
N PHE A 322 28.14 6.13 -20.36
CA PHE A 322 28.14 7.59 -20.38
C PHE A 322 26.76 8.21 -20.67
N ALA A 323 25.68 7.42 -20.60
CA ALA A 323 24.34 7.99 -20.74
C ALA A 323 24.07 9.07 -19.68
N SER A 324 23.17 9.98 -20.03
CA SER A 324 22.63 10.93 -19.07
C SER A 324 21.96 10.17 -17.92
N ILE A 325 22.42 10.41 -16.71
CA ILE A 325 21.83 9.90 -15.46
C ILE A 325 20.74 10.85 -14.91
N LYS A 326 20.49 11.96 -15.62
CA LYS A 326 19.49 12.95 -15.22
C LYS A 326 18.10 12.39 -15.43
N GLN A 327 17.37 12.19 -14.35
CA GLN A 327 15.94 11.90 -14.37
C GLN A 327 15.12 13.20 -14.43
N THR A 328 14.09 13.15 -15.26
CA THR A 328 12.96 14.08 -15.24
C THR A 328 11.84 13.36 -14.48
N TYR A 329 11.29 14.00 -13.45
CA TYR A 329 10.19 13.44 -12.71
C TYR A 329 8.88 13.82 -13.40
N GLU A 330 7.98 12.85 -13.53
CA GLU A 330 6.64 13.09 -14.04
C GLU A 330 5.90 13.98 -13.04
N LYS A 331 5.31 15.07 -13.53
CA LYS A 331 4.54 15.95 -12.67
C LYS A 331 3.20 15.31 -12.33
N PRO A 332 2.67 15.55 -11.12
CA PRO A 332 1.36 15.04 -10.75
C PRO A 332 0.22 15.48 -11.68
N GLU A 333 0.30 16.70 -12.23
CA GLU A 333 -0.66 17.20 -13.22
C GLU A 333 -0.66 16.43 -14.54
N ASP A 334 0.47 15.79 -14.89
CA ASP A 334 0.66 15.08 -16.15
C ASP A 334 0.32 13.59 -16.06
N ILE A 335 0.24 13.02 -14.84
CA ILE A 335 0.12 11.57 -14.58
C ILE A 335 -0.98 10.90 -15.39
N GLY A 336 -2.13 11.58 -15.53
CA GLY A 336 -3.29 11.05 -16.22
C GLY A 336 -3.14 10.94 -17.74
N THR A 337 -2.21 11.70 -18.32
CA THR A 337 -1.88 11.68 -19.75
C THR A 337 -0.51 11.08 -20.04
N GLY A 338 0.28 10.84 -18.99
CA GLY A 338 1.60 10.20 -19.05
C GLY A 338 1.54 8.73 -18.66
N SER A 339 2.22 8.37 -17.57
CA SER A 339 2.44 6.96 -17.22
C SER A 339 1.18 6.19 -16.82
N ALA A 340 0.11 6.86 -16.40
CA ALA A 340 -1.17 6.23 -16.07
C ALA A 340 -2.22 6.34 -17.20
N ALA A 341 -1.86 6.85 -18.38
CA ALA A 341 -2.81 7.08 -19.47
C ALA A 341 -3.47 5.78 -19.96
N ALA A 342 -2.70 4.70 -20.10
CA ALA A 342 -3.22 3.40 -20.56
C ALA A 342 -4.13 2.75 -19.51
N LEU A 343 -3.74 2.79 -18.23
CA LEU A 343 -4.61 2.43 -17.10
C LEU A 343 -5.94 3.18 -17.14
N ILE A 344 -5.90 4.50 -17.30
CA ILE A 344 -7.11 5.34 -17.34
C ILE A 344 -7.99 4.99 -18.53
N ALA A 345 -7.40 4.90 -19.73
CA ALA A 345 -8.16 4.59 -20.95
C ALA A 345 -8.86 3.22 -20.85
N THR A 346 -8.17 2.23 -20.30
CA THR A 346 -8.73 0.88 -20.09
C THR A 346 -9.80 0.89 -18.98
N ALA A 347 -9.61 1.66 -17.92
CA ALA A 347 -10.61 1.82 -16.85
C ALA A 347 -11.87 2.55 -17.36
N GLU A 348 -11.73 3.57 -18.21
CA GLU A 348 -12.86 4.27 -18.87
C GLU A 348 -13.69 3.34 -19.77
N ALA A 349 -13.06 2.28 -20.28
CA ALA A 349 -13.72 1.27 -21.12
C ALA A 349 -14.40 0.14 -20.32
N LEU A 350 -14.37 0.17 -18.98
CA LEU A 350 -15.08 -0.81 -18.16
C LEU A 350 -16.61 -0.61 -18.26
N PRO A 351 -17.41 -1.70 -18.34
CA PRO A 351 -18.87 -1.58 -18.44
C PRO A 351 -19.45 -0.94 -17.17
N GLY A 352 -20.29 0.08 -17.31
CA GLY A 352 -20.93 0.73 -16.15
C GLY A 352 -19.96 1.39 -15.17
N VAL A 353 -18.80 1.87 -15.64
CA VAL A 353 -17.82 2.56 -14.81
C VAL A 353 -18.39 3.86 -14.22
N ASP A 354 -18.19 4.05 -12.92
CA ASP A 354 -18.47 5.31 -12.24
C ASP A 354 -17.41 6.36 -12.61
N ARG A 355 -17.79 7.33 -13.45
CA ARG A 355 -16.90 8.40 -13.91
C ARG A 355 -16.39 9.29 -12.78
N GLN A 356 -17.23 9.59 -11.79
CA GLN A 356 -16.84 10.43 -10.66
C GLN A 356 -15.81 9.69 -9.79
N HIS A 357 -16.00 8.39 -9.58
CA HIS A 357 -15.03 7.54 -8.90
C HIS A 357 -13.69 7.51 -9.65
N LEU A 358 -13.73 7.39 -10.98
CA LEU A 358 -12.51 7.39 -11.78
C LEU A 358 -11.79 8.74 -11.74
N ASP A 359 -12.50 9.86 -11.76
CA ASP A 359 -11.91 11.19 -11.57
C ASP A 359 -11.31 11.36 -10.18
N ASP A 360 -11.94 10.79 -9.16
CA ASP A 360 -11.37 10.71 -7.81
C ASP A 360 -10.10 9.86 -7.77
N LEU A 361 -10.04 8.73 -8.48
CA LEU A 361 -8.81 7.93 -8.61
C LEU A 361 -7.69 8.75 -9.28
N LYS A 362 -7.99 9.49 -10.34
CA LYS A 362 -7.02 10.37 -11.02
C LYS A 362 -6.48 11.44 -10.08
N THR A 363 -7.38 12.18 -9.43
CA THR A 363 -7.05 13.39 -8.67
C THR A 363 -6.58 13.13 -7.24
N LYS A 364 -7.03 12.03 -6.61
CA LYS A 364 -6.72 11.69 -5.22
C LYS A 364 -5.73 10.54 -5.09
N ALA A 365 -5.77 9.52 -5.95
CA ALA A 365 -4.82 8.40 -5.87
C ALA A 365 -3.58 8.61 -6.75
N LEU A 366 -3.77 8.73 -8.07
CA LEU A 366 -2.66 8.84 -9.02
C LEU A 366 -1.85 10.13 -8.86
N TYR A 367 -2.51 11.26 -8.56
CA TYR A 367 -1.82 12.51 -8.25
C TYR A 367 -0.95 12.37 -6.99
N ASN A 368 -1.47 11.77 -5.92
CA ASN A 368 -0.69 11.53 -4.69
C ASN A 368 0.47 10.56 -4.94
N PHE A 369 0.27 9.52 -5.76
CA PHE A 369 1.33 8.62 -6.20
C PHE A 369 2.46 9.39 -6.90
N ALA A 370 2.14 10.17 -7.94
CA ALA A 370 3.13 10.92 -8.71
C ALA A 370 3.92 11.91 -7.84
N TRP A 371 3.22 12.59 -6.92
CA TRP A 371 3.87 13.49 -5.96
C TRP A 371 4.82 12.74 -5.02
N ALA A 372 4.32 11.68 -4.36
CA ALA A 372 5.11 10.90 -3.41
C ALA A 372 6.30 10.20 -4.07
N ASP A 373 6.13 9.65 -5.27
CA ASP A 373 7.19 8.98 -6.02
C ASP A 373 8.29 9.98 -6.43
N GLY A 374 7.92 11.15 -6.95
CA GLY A 374 8.88 12.20 -7.31
C GLY A 374 9.72 12.69 -6.12
N ILE A 375 9.07 12.93 -4.97
CA ILE A 375 9.78 13.31 -3.74
C ILE A 375 10.65 12.17 -3.22
N SER A 376 10.13 10.94 -3.23
CA SER A 376 10.84 9.74 -2.76
C SER A 376 12.08 9.45 -3.61
N ALA A 377 11.96 9.48 -4.94
CA ALA A 377 13.06 9.24 -5.87
C ALA A 377 14.20 10.26 -5.66
N LYS A 378 13.86 11.54 -5.48
CA LYS A 378 14.83 12.60 -5.17
C LYS A 378 15.56 12.37 -3.85
N LEU A 379 14.84 11.96 -2.80
CA LEU A 379 15.46 11.66 -1.50
C LEU A 379 16.35 10.42 -1.59
N SER A 380 15.90 9.40 -2.34
CA SER A 380 16.69 8.20 -2.64
C SER A 380 18.01 8.55 -3.30
N ASP A 381 17.98 9.38 -4.35
CA ASP A 381 19.20 9.78 -5.07
C ASP A 381 20.17 10.50 -4.14
N ARG A 382 19.69 11.49 -3.38
CA ARG A 382 20.54 12.24 -2.43
C ARG A 382 21.16 11.33 -1.38
N TYR A 383 20.39 10.41 -0.81
CA TYR A 383 20.87 9.48 0.20
C TYR A 383 21.88 8.48 -0.39
N ARG A 384 21.48 7.70 -1.40
CA ARG A 384 22.30 6.63 -1.97
C ARG A 384 23.51 7.20 -2.69
N GLY A 385 23.30 8.24 -3.50
CA GLY A 385 24.37 8.95 -4.19
C GLY A 385 25.35 9.61 -3.24
N GLY A 386 24.87 10.23 -2.16
CA GLY A 386 25.72 10.79 -1.11
C GLY A 386 26.63 9.73 -0.49
N MET A 387 26.08 8.58 -0.08
CA MET A 387 26.86 7.49 0.51
C MET A 387 27.86 6.88 -0.49
N THR A 388 27.45 6.63 -1.73
CA THR A 388 28.34 6.12 -2.78
C THR A 388 29.51 7.06 -3.04
N ILE A 389 29.25 8.37 -3.12
CA ILE A 389 30.30 9.37 -3.33
C ILE A 389 31.23 9.45 -2.12
N SER A 390 30.71 9.37 -0.88
CA SER A 390 31.54 9.40 0.32
C SER A 390 32.58 8.27 0.34
N PHE A 391 32.23 7.03 -0.06
CA PHE A 391 33.22 5.95 -0.18
C PHE A 391 34.35 6.28 -1.17
N LEU A 392 34.01 6.85 -2.33
CA LEU A 392 35.01 7.25 -3.33
C LEU A 392 35.86 8.43 -2.85
N LEU A 393 35.26 9.42 -2.21
CA LEU A 393 35.96 10.57 -1.64
C LEU A 393 36.93 10.13 -0.53
N SER A 394 36.56 9.17 0.31
CA SER A 394 37.48 8.63 1.32
C SER A 394 38.72 8.02 0.68
N ALA A 395 38.57 7.24 -0.40
CA ALA A 395 39.71 6.70 -1.13
C ALA A 395 40.55 7.80 -1.79
N ILE A 396 39.92 8.78 -2.43
CA ILE A 396 40.60 9.91 -3.07
C ILE A 396 41.37 10.75 -2.04
N ALA A 397 40.83 10.94 -0.84
CA ALA A 397 41.48 11.69 0.23
C ALA A 397 42.80 11.03 0.63
N ILE A 398 42.79 9.72 0.91
CA ILE A 398 43.97 8.95 1.32
C ILE A 398 45.01 8.90 0.19
N VAL A 399 44.58 8.55 -1.03
CA VAL A 399 45.51 8.41 -2.17
C VAL A 399 46.08 9.75 -2.59
N GLY A 400 45.25 10.79 -2.64
CA GLY A 400 45.71 12.15 -2.89
C GLY A 400 46.66 12.64 -1.81
N GLY A 401 46.35 12.40 -0.53
CA GLY A 401 47.20 12.79 0.60
C GLY A 401 48.59 12.16 0.56
N VAL A 402 48.73 10.92 0.06
CA VAL A 402 50.02 10.20 -0.04
C VAL A 402 50.72 10.43 -1.40
N ALA A 403 50.04 10.99 -2.39
CA ALA A 403 50.58 11.23 -3.73
C ALA A 403 51.78 12.20 -3.77
N TYR A 404 52.01 13.00 -2.71
CA TYR A 404 53.18 13.87 -2.63
C TYR A 404 54.51 13.11 -2.71
N LEU A 405 54.54 11.85 -2.23
CA LEU A 405 55.77 11.06 -2.12
C LEU A 405 56.56 11.02 -3.45
N PRO A 406 56.00 10.55 -4.58
CA PRO A 406 56.70 10.51 -5.86
C PRO A 406 56.65 11.82 -6.67
N LEU A 407 55.81 12.80 -6.29
CA LEU A 407 55.53 13.96 -7.14
C LEU A 407 56.29 15.22 -6.77
N VAL A 408 56.53 15.44 -5.47
CA VAL A 408 57.10 16.70 -4.97
C VAL A 408 58.08 16.48 -3.82
N ASP A 409 58.84 17.52 -3.50
CA ASP A 409 59.69 17.52 -2.32
C ASP A 409 58.87 17.62 -1.02
N PRO A 410 59.40 17.14 0.12
CA PRO A 410 58.69 17.13 1.39
C PRO A 410 58.18 18.50 1.85
N ASP A 411 58.81 19.58 1.42
CA ASP A 411 58.43 20.96 1.75
C ASP A 411 57.07 21.34 1.16
N ASP A 412 56.66 20.75 0.04
CA ASP A 412 55.37 20.97 -0.63
C ASP A 412 54.26 20.03 -0.16
N LYS A 413 54.54 19.15 0.82
CA LYS A 413 53.57 18.19 1.38
C LYS A 413 52.27 18.86 1.85
N TRP A 414 52.35 20.10 2.32
CA TRP A 414 51.20 20.83 2.86
C TRP A 414 50.07 21.01 1.83
N ILE A 415 50.37 21.06 0.52
CA ILE A 415 49.36 21.19 -0.55
C ILE A 415 48.48 19.93 -0.61
N PHE A 416 49.10 18.75 -0.54
CA PHE A 416 48.40 17.47 -0.55
C PHE A 416 47.64 17.23 0.76
N ALA A 417 48.19 17.67 1.90
CA ALA A 417 47.47 17.66 3.17
C ALA A 417 46.24 18.59 3.16
N LEU A 418 46.35 19.78 2.54
CA LEU A 418 45.22 20.70 2.36
C LEU A 418 44.15 20.11 1.44
N PHE A 419 44.56 19.43 0.38
CA PHE A 419 43.66 18.67 -0.50
C PHE A 419 42.90 17.59 0.27
N GLU A 420 43.62 16.73 1.01
CA GLU A 420 43.04 15.67 1.84
C GLU A 420 42.04 16.26 2.86
N PHE A 421 42.43 17.32 3.57
CA PHE A 421 41.56 18.03 4.50
C PHE A 421 40.28 18.54 3.82
N GLY A 422 40.41 19.14 2.63
CA GLY A 422 39.26 19.63 1.86
C GLY A 422 38.28 18.52 1.47
N VAL A 423 38.80 17.35 1.06
CA VAL A 423 37.98 16.18 0.73
C VAL A 423 37.30 15.59 1.97
N LEU A 424 38.02 15.46 3.09
CA LEU A 424 37.45 14.99 4.36
C LEU A 424 36.36 15.94 4.89
N LEU A 425 36.60 17.25 4.82
CA LEU A 425 35.60 18.26 5.17
C LEU A 425 34.35 18.15 4.29
N ALA A 426 34.51 17.87 2.99
CA ALA A 426 33.38 17.65 2.09
C ALA A 426 32.55 16.42 2.52
N ILE A 427 33.18 15.31 2.92
CA ILE A 427 32.49 14.11 3.43
C ILE A 427 31.68 14.44 4.70
N VAL A 428 32.29 15.16 5.64
CA VAL A 428 31.61 15.59 6.88
C VAL A 428 30.42 16.49 6.57
N LEU A 429 30.57 17.46 5.66
CA LEU A 429 29.49 18.36 5.26
C LEU A 429 28.35 17.63 4.53
N LEU A 430 28.66 16.63 3.70
CA LEU A 430 27.66 15.77 3.04
C LEU A 430 26.87 14.95 4.08
N THR A 431 27.58 14.32 5.01
CA THR A 431 26.98 13.52 6.10
C THR A 431 26.09 14.39 6.97
N TRP A 432 26.58 15.55 7.41
CA TRP A 432 25.82 16.50 8.22
C TRP A 432 24.53 16.98 7.52
N ARG A 433 24.61 17.30 6.22
CA ARG A 433 23.43 17.67 5.42
C ARG A 433 22.43 16.52 5.31
N GLY A 434 22.91 15.30 5.12
CA GLY A 434 22.08 14.10 5.03
C GLY A 434 21.32 13.80 6.32
N VAL A 435 22.03 13.84 7.45
CA VAL A 435 21.46 13.62 8.79
C VAL A 435 20.48 14.74 9.14
N ARG A 436 20.89 16.02 9.00
CA ARG A 436 20.04 17.18 9.31
C ARG A 436 18.79 17.23 8.43
N GLY A 437 18.90 16.80 7.18
CA GLY A 437 17.78 16.76 6.24
C GLY A 437 16.92 15.50 6.31
N ARG A 438 17.25 14.54 7.20
CA ARG A 438 16.60 13.22 7.34
C ARG A 438 16.39 12.52 5.99
N TRP A 439 17.38 12.53 5.09
CA TRP A 439 17.18 12.00 3.73
C TRP A 439 16.79 10.52 3.74
N HIS A 440 17.39 9.72 4.62
CA HIS A 440 17.08 8.30 4.79
C HIS A 440 15.65 8.09 5.31
N GLY A 441 15.30 8.61 6.49
CA GLY A 441 13.95 8.43 7.06
C GLY A 441 12.84 8.97 6.16
N ARG A 442 12.98 10.19 5.61
CA ARG A 442 11.97 10.77 4.72
C ARG A 442 11.81 10.01 3.41
N TRP A 443 12.90 9.45 2.87
CA TRP A 443 12.82 8.61 1.69
C TRP A 443 11.95 7.37 1.94
N PHE A 444 12.16 6.69 3.07
CA PHE A 444 11.35 5.52 3.46
C PHE A 444 9.89 5.87 3.64
N GLU A 445 9.61 6.91 4.42
CA GLU A 445 8.25 7.36 4.71
C GLU A 445 7.50 7.72 3.41
N THR A 446 8.12 8.51 2.53
CA THR A 446 7.51 8.90 1.23
C THR A 446 7.42 7.74 0.24
N ARG A 447 8.35 6.76 0.28
CA ARG A 447 8.30 5.58 -0.58
C ARG A 447 7.11 4.68 -0.24
N ARG A 448 6.80 4.50 1.05
CA ARG A 448 5.61 3.76 1.51
C ARG A 448 4.34 4.38 0.93
N VAL A 449 4.19 5.70 1.10
CA VAL A 449 3.04 6.45 0.57
C VAL A 449 2.90 6.23 -0.94
N ALA A 450 4.00 6.40 -1.70
CA ALA A 450 3.97 6.23 -3.14
C ALA A 450 3.45 4.85 -3.54
N GLU A 451 3.98 3.78 -2.94
CA GLU A 451 3.59 2.43 -3.33
C GLU A 451 2.17 2.04 -2.89
N TYR A 452 1.68 2.53 -1.74
CA TYR A 452 0.26 2.36 -1.37
C TYR A 452 -0.67 3.00 -2.40
N PHE A 453 -0.34 4.20 -2.88
CA PHE A 453 -1.14 4.85 -3.91
C PHE A 453 -0.97 4.20 -5.30
N ARG A 454 0.21 3.67 -5.62
CA ARG A 454 0.50 3.07 -6.94
C ARG A 454 -0.45 1.92 -7.29
N HIS A 455 -0.70 1.03 -6.35
CA HIS A 455 -1.55 -0.15 -6.58
C HIS A 455 -3.05 0.14 -6.32
N SER A 456 -3.37 1.20 -5.58
CA SER A 456 -4.74 1.49 -5.16
C SER A 456 -5.80 1.60 -6.26
N PRO A 457 -5.53 2.09 -7.50
CA PRO A 457 -6.57 2.17 -8.52
C PRO A 457 -7.11 0.80 -8.92
N PHE A 458 -6.25 -0.23 -8.97
CA PHE A 458 -6.66 -1.59 -9.30
C PHE A 458 -7.55 -2.19 -8.21
N MET A 459 -7.24 -1.90 -6.94
CA MET A 459 -8.05 -2.35 -5.81
C MET A 459 -9.42 -1.65 -5.78
N LEU A 460 -9.42 -0.32 -5.88
CA LEU A 460 -10.62 0.51 -5.73
C LEU A 460 -11.59 0.41 -6.93
N LEU A 461 -11.12 0.09 -8.14
CA LEU A 461 -12.03 -0.22 -9.25
C LEU A 461 -12.84 -1.49 -8.98
N LEU A 462 -12.24 -2.47 -8.31
CA LEU A 462 -12.90 -3.72 -7.93
C LEU A 462 -13.64 -3.61 -6.58
N GLY A 463 -13.67 -2.44 -5.93
CA GLY A 463 -14.29 -2.29 -4.61
C GLY A 463 -13.52 -2.99 -3.46
N VAL A 464 -12.29 -3.40 -3.72
CA VAL A 464 -11.44 -4.09 -2.75
C VAL A 464 -10.58 -3.09 -1.98
N SER A 465 -10.36 -3.31 -0.70
CA SER A 465 -9.43 -2.50 0.10
C SER A 465 -8.57 -3.36 1.03
N ARG A 466 -7.54 -2.75 1.62
CA ARG A 466 -6.74 -3.42 2.65
C ARG A 466 -7.44 -3.24 4.00
N PRO A 467 -7.77 -4.34 4.71
CA PRO A 467 -8.40 -4.24 6.01
C PRO A 467 -7.44 -3.59 7.03
N PRO A 468 -7.96 -2.85 8.04
CA PRO A 468 -7.17 -2.15 9.05
C PRO A 468 -6.01 -2.97 9.64
N GLY A 469 -6.27 -4.20 10.08
CA GLY A 469 -5.27 -5.05 10.73
C GLY A 469 -4.16 -5.58 9.82
N ARG A 470 -4.27 -5.40 8.49
CA ARG A 470 -3.24 -5.80 7.52
C ARG A 470 -2.37 -4.63 7.04
N TRP A 471 -2.55 -3.44 7.60
CA TRP A 471 -1.63 -2.33 7.36
C TRP A 471 -0.33 -2.53 8.15
N PRO A 472 0.85 -2.40 7.51
CA PRO A 472 2.13 -2.55 8.21
C PRO A 472 2.28 -1.56 9.36
N THR A 473 2.63 -2.04 10.54
CA THR A 473 2.95 -1.19 11.68
C THR A 473 4.41 -0.75 11.58
N GLY A 474 4.63 0.54 11.27
CA GLY A 474 5.97 1.10 11.25
C GLY A 474 6.58 1.11 12.65
N THR A 475 7.87 0.78 12.78
CA THR A 475 8.57 0.77 14.07
C THR A 475 8.79 2.16 14.66
N GLU A 476 8.85 3.19 13.80
CA GLU A 476 9.13 4.58 14.20
C GLU A 476 7.97 5.54 13.92
N THR A 477 7.14 5.29 12.90
CA THR A 477 6.01 6.17 12.56
C THR A 477 4.93 5.45 11.74
N SER A 478 3.67 5.83 12.00
CA SER A 478 2.47 5.36 11.30
C SER A 478 1.83 6.39 10.35
N TRP A 479 2.40 7.60 10.22
CA TRP A 479 1.81 8.64 9.37
C TRP A 479 1.65 8.21 7.90
N PRO A 480 2.57 7.43 7.26
CA PRO A 480 2.41 7.03 5.86
C PRO A 480 1.15 6.19 5.61
N GLU A 481 0.93 5.16 6.45
CA GLU A 481 -0.25 4.31 6.41
C GLU A 481 -1.50 5.10 6.72
N TRP A 482 -1.43 5.98 7.73
CA TRP A 482 -2.55 6.81 8.13
C TRP A 482 -3.02 7.73 7.00
N VAL A 483 -2.10 8.40 6.28
CA VAL A 483 -2.44 9.24 5.11
C VAL A 483 -3.03 8.41 3.98
N ALA A 484 -2.38 7.28 3.64
CA ALA A 484 -2.85 6.41 2.56
C ALA A 484 -4.24 5.85 2.88
N ARG A 485 -4.47 5.34 4.10
CA ARG A 485 -5.75 4.79 4.55
C ARG A 485 -6.87 5.82 4.41
N HIS A 486 -6.71 7.03 4.93
CA HIS A 486 -7.75 8.07 4.83
C HIS A 486 -8.01 8.51 3.40
N SER A 487 -6.93 8.75 2.62
CA SER A 487 -7.07 9.21 1.23
C SER A 487 -7.79 8.17 0.37
N LEU A 488 -7.44 6.89 0.49
CA LEU A 488 -8.03 5.81 -0.28
C LEU A 488 -9.45 5.48 0.18
N ARG A 489 -9.71 5.48 1.49
CA ARG A 489 -11.07 5.28 2.03
C ARG A 489 -12.01 6.39 1.60
N ARG A 490 -11.55 7.63 1.49
CA ARG A 490 -12.42 8.72 1.05
C ARG A 490 -12.94 8.51 -0.37
N ILE A 491 -12.12 7.96 -1.27
CA ILE A 491 -12.56 7.57 -2.62
C ILE A 491 -13.70 6.55 -2.52
N GLY A 492 -13.57 5.55 -1.65
CA GLY A 492 -14.65 4.62 -1.30
C GLY A 492 -14.96 3.62 -2.42
N LEU A 493 -16.19 3.09 -2.42
CA LEU A 493 -16.66 2.15 -3.45
C LEU A 493 -17.18 2.88 -4.70
N PRO A 494 -16.95 2.35 -5.91
CA PRO A 494 -17.59 2.87 -7.12
C PRO A 494 -19.10 2.58 -7.12
N ARG A 495 -19.89 3.45 -7.75
CA ARG A 495 -21.29 3.15 -8.10
C ARG A 495 -21.35 2.30 -9.37
N THR A 496 -21.19 0.99 -9.21
CA THR A 496 -21.04 0.06 -10.34
C THR A 496 -21.74 -1.28 -10.04
N THR A 497 -22.23 -1.92 -11.11
CA THR A 497 -22.65 -3.32 -11.10
C THR A 497 -21.54 -4.18 -11.70
N ILE A 498 -21.00 -5.10 -10.90
CA ILE A 498 -19.97 -6.06 -11.30
C ILE A 498 -20.62 -7.21 -12.04
N THR A 499 -20.32 -7.35 -13.33
CA THR A 499 -20.75 -8.47 -14.18
C THR A 499 -19.54 -9.33 -14.58
N SER A 500 -19.75 -10.52 -15.14
CA SER A 500 -18.66 -11.34 -15.68
C SER A 500 -17.88 -10.59 -16.78
N GLU A 501 -18.56 -9.76 -17.59
CA GLU A 501 -17.90 -8.89 -18.58
C GLU A 501 -16.99 -7.86 -17.89
N TYR A 502 -17.48 -7.20 -16.85
CA TYR A 502 -16.68 -6.27 -16.05
C TYR A 502 -15.42 -6.95 -15.51
N LEU A 503 -15.59 -8.12 -14.89
CA LEU A 503 -14.50 -8.90 -14.31
C LEU A 503 -13.44 -9.29 -15.35
N ARG A 504 -13.87 -9.70 -16.55
CA ARG A 504 -12.95 -10.10 -17.63
C ARG A 504 -12.13 -8.92 -18.16
N ARG A 505 -12.76 -7.75 -18.34
CA ARG A 505 -12.05 -6.52 -18.74
C ARG A 505 -11.14 -6.02 -17.63
N TYR A 506 -11.58 -6.11 -16.37
CA TYR A 506 -10.75 -5.78 -15.21
C TYR A 506 -9.51 -6.68 -15.10
N LEU A 507 -9.64 -7.99 -15.32
CA LEU A 507 -8.48 -8.89 -15.31
C LEU A 507 -7.47 -8.53 -16.40
N THR A 508 -7.95 -8.07 -17.56
CA THR A 508 -7.09 -7.56 -18.63
C THR A 508 -6.36 -6.28 -18.20
N LEU A 509 -7.08 -5.31 -17.61
CA LEU A 509 -6.49 -4.12 -17.00
C LEU A 509 -5.41 -4.48 -15.96
N LEU A 510 -5.71 -5.37 -15.02
CA LEU A 510 -4.79 -5.75 -13.94
C LEU A 510 -3.55 -6.45 -14.51
N LEU A 511 -3.71 -7.31 -15.52
CA LEU A 511 -2.61 -8.01 -16.15
C LEU A 511 -1.69 -7.04 -16.89
N ASP A 512 -2.25 -6.30 -17.84
CA ASP A 512 -1.51 -5.55 -18.86
C ASP A 512 -0.92 -4.26 -18.28
N GLU A 513 -1.64 -3.59 -17.38
CA GLU A 513 -1.24 -2.28 -16.83
C GLU A 513 -0.54 -2.38 -15.47
N HIS A 514 -0.50 -3.56 -14.85
CA HIS A 514 0.13 -3.75 -13.54
C HIS A 514 1.02 -4.97 -13.44
N VAL A 515 0.45 -6.18 -13.54
CA VAL A 515 1.16 -7.41 -13.18
C VAL A 515 2.33 -7.69 -14.11
N GLU A 516 2.13 -7.63 -15.43
CA GLU A 516 3.22 -7.88 -16.39
C GLU A 516 4.29 -6.79 -16.40
N PRO A 517 3.96 -5.49 -16.43
CA PRO A 517 4.97 -4.44 -16.33
C PRO A 517 5.82 -4.54 -15.06
N GLN A 518 5.21 -4.85 -13.91
CA GLN A 518 5.96 -5.07 -12.67
C GLN A 518 6.83 -6.33 -12.74
N ARG A 519 6.29 -7.45 -13.23
CA ARG A 519 7.04 -8.70 -13.41
C ARG A 519 8.31 -8.45 -14.23
N ASP A 520 8.16 -7.80 -15.37
CA ASP A 520 9.24 -7.58 -16.33
C ASP A 520 10.26 -6.56 -15.79
N TYR A 521 9.78 -5.51 -15.11
CA TYR A 521 10.64 -4.59 -14.38
C TYR A 521 11.52 -5.32 -13.36
N HIS A 522 10.94 -6.22 -12.55
CA HIS A 522 11.68 -6.95 -11.53
C HIS A 522 12.67 -7.96 -12.12
N ALA A 523 12.34 -8.63 -13.23
CA ALA A 523 13.30 -9.48 -13.96
C ALA A 523 14.52 -8.68 -14.44
N LEU A 524 14.28 -7.53 -15.07
CA LEU A 524 15.35 -6.66 -15.56
C LEU A 524 16.17 -6.06 -14.42
N LYS A 525 15.52 -5.66 -13.33
CA LYS A 525 16.17 -5.14 -12.11
C LYS A 525 17.06 -6.19 -11.49
N ALA A 526 16.59 -7.43 -11.30
CA ALA A 526 17.39 -8.51 -10.73
C ALA A 526 18.65 -8.78 -11.56
N LYS A 527 18.50 -8.96 -12.87
CA LYS A 527 19.64 -9.17 -13.78
C LYS A 527 20.66 -8.03 -13.71
N ARG A 528 20.19 -6.78 -13.69
CA ARG A 528 21.05 -5.59 -13.58
C ARG A 528 21.84 -5.60 -12.27
N LEU A 529 21.17 -5.80 -11.15
CA LEU A 529 21.79 -5.74 -9.83
C LEU A 529 22.80 -6.89 -9.61
N ARG A 530 22.52 -8.11 -10.10
CA ARG A 530 23.51 -9.20 -10.09
C ARG A 530 24.75 -8.85 -10.91
N THR A 531 24.55 -8.24 -12.09
CA THR A 531 25.68 -7.80 -12.94
C THR A 531 26.51 -6.73 -12.24
N VAL A 532 25.86 -5.74 -11.60
CA VAL A 532 26.57 -4.72 -10.82
C VAL A 532 27.36 -5.35 -9.68
N HIS A 533 26.75 -6.27 -8.93
CA HIS A 533 27.41 -6.97 -7.83
C HIS A 533 28.69 -7.67 -8.30
N HIS A 534 28.60 -8.53 -9.32
CA HIS A 534 29.75 -9.30 -9.80
C HIS A 534 30.87 -8.41 -10.34
N ARG A 535 30.56 -7.39 -11.14
CA ARG A 535 31.61 -6.52 -11.69
C ARG A 535 32.29 -5.65 -10.64
N LEU A 536 31.58 -5.22 -9.60
CA LEU A 536 32.20 -4.52 -8.48
C LEU A 536 33.12 -5.44 -7.67
N ASP A 537 32.72 -6.69 -7.48
CA ASP A 537 33.52 -7.69 -6.77
C ASP A 537 34.79 -8.04 -7.56
N GLU A 538 34.68 -8.32 -8.86
CA GLU A 538 35.81 -8.54 -9.77
C GLU A 538 36.78 -7.36 -9.80
N LEU A 539 36.27 -6.13 -9.80
CA LEU A 539 37.10 -4.92 -9.78
C LEU A 539 37.83 -4.76 -8.44
N SER A 540 37.17 -5.02 -7.31
CA SER A 540 37.81 -4.99 -5.99
C SER A 540 38.90 -6.06 -5.88
N GLU A 541 38.63 -7.27 -6.36
CA GLU A 541 39.60 -8.38 -6.39
C GLU A 541 40.79 -8.07 -7.31
N LEU A 542 40.54 -7.48 -8.48
CA LEU A 542 41.60 -7.04 -9.39
C LEU A 542 42.51 -6.00 -8.73
N LEU A 543 41.95 -5.00 -8.07
CA LEU A 543 42.72 -3.99 -7.35
C LEU A 543 43.57 -4.63 -6.24
N PHE A 544 43.02 -5.58 -5.50
CA PHE A 544 43.79 -6.32 -4.50
C PHE A 544 44.98 -7.09 -5.13
N LYS A 545 44.76 -7.78 -6.26
CA LYS A 545 45.82 -8.48 -7.00
C LYS A 545 46.90 -7.51 -7.52
N LEU A 546 46.49 -6.34 -8.02
CA LEU A 546 47.42 -5.29 -8.47
C LEU A 546 48.27 -4.73 -7.31
N ALA A 547 47.71 -4.64 -6.10
CA ALA A 547 48.47 -4.28 -4.90
C ALA A 547 49.57 -5.30 -4.59
N ILE A 548 49.23 -6.59 -4.61
CA ILE A 548 50.20 -7.68 -4.40
C ILE A 548 51.28 -7.64 -5.48
N LEU A 549 50.89 -7.47 -6.75
CA LEU A 549 51.82 -7.38 -7.87
C LEU A 549 52.76 -6.18 -7.74
N SER A 550 52.24 -5.02 -7.33
CA SER A 550 53.04 -3.80 -7.08
C SER A 550 54.11 -4.05 -6.02
N VAL A 551 53.73 -4.64 -4.88
CA VAL A 551 54.67 -4.97 -3.80
C VAL A 551 55.68 -6.02 -4.25
N ALA A 552 55.24 -7.08 -4.93
CA ALA A 552 56.11 -8.14 -5.44
C ALA A 552 57.13 -7.58 -6.43
N ALA A 553 56.70 -6.75 -7.39
CA ALA A 553 57.58 -6.12 -8.37
C ALA A 553 58.65 -5.25 -7.69
N TYR A 554 58.28 -4.46 -6.69
CA TYR A 554 59.24 -3.69 -5.91
C TYR A 554 60.26 -4.58 -5.17
N LEU A 555 59.79 -5.65 -4.53
CA LEU A 555 60.68 -6.59 -3.83
C LEU A 555 61.63 -7.31 -4.79
N THR A 556 61.17 -7.67 -5.98
CA THR A 556 62.01 -8.25 -7.04
C THR A 556 63.06 -7.25 -7.52
N LEU A 557 62.70 -5.99 -7.75
CA LEU A 557 63.66 -4.93 -8.10
C LEU A 557 64.70 -4.73 -7.00
N LYS A 558 64.27 -4.72 -5.73
CA LYS A 558 65.15 -4.57 -4.57
C LYS A 558 66.11 -5.75 -4.42
N LEU A 559 65.64 -6.97 -4.66
CA LEU A 559 66.47 -8.17 -4.66
C LEU A 559 67.46 -8.16 -5.83
N GLY A 560 67.00 -7.82 -7.03
CA GLY A 560 67.85 -7.66 -8.22
C GLY A 560 68.96 -6.64 -7.98
N SER A 561 68.67 -5.52 -7.32
CA SER A 561 69.67 -4.54 -6.93
C SER A 561 70.68 -5.08 -5.91
N LYS A 562 70.23 -5.85 -4.90
CA LYS A 562 71.14 -6.54 -3.96
C LYS A 562 72.04 -7.58 -4.64
N LEU A 563 71.55 -8.22 -5.70
CA LEU A 563 72.29 -9.19 -6.50
C LEU A 563 73.16 -8.53 -7.59
N GLY A 564 73.14 -7.20 -7.71
CA GLY A 564 73.90 -6.45 -8.73
C GLY A 564 73.31 -6.51 -10.15
N LEU A 565 72.09 -7.03 -10.32
CA LEU A 565 71.40 -7.17 -11.62
C LEU A 565 70.61 -5.91 -12.03
N VAL A 566 70.35 -5.00 -11.08
CA VAL A 566 69.55 -3.78 -11.29
C VAL A 566 70.23 -2.60 -10.61
N GLU A 567 70.26 -1.45 -11.29
CA GLU A 567 70.86 -0.23 -10.74
C GLU A 567 70.16 0.24 -9.45
N PRO A 568 70.90 0.52 -8.36
CA PRO A 568 70.32 0.99 -7.10
C PRO A 568 69.52 2.30 -7.22
N GLU A 569 69.91 3.20 -8.13
CA GLU A 569 69.23 4.47 -8.37
C GLU A 569 67.81 4.26 -8.92
N LEU A 570 67.62 3.31 -9.84
CA LEU A 570 66.30 2.97 -10.37
C LEU A 570 65.35 2.48 -9.27
N VAL A 571 65.86 1.65 -8.35
CA VAL A 571 65.07 1.14 -7.21
C VAL A 571 64.71 2.28 -6.25
N SER A 572 65.65 3.19 -5.98
CA SER A 572 65.39 4.37 -5.14
C SER A 572 64.35 5.30 -5.78
N ALA A 573 64.49 5.60 -7.07
CA ALA A 573 63.60 6.48 -7.82
C ALA A 573 62.16 5.93 -7.90
N THR A 574 62.00 4.61 -8.01
CA THR A 574 60.67 3.98 -8.14
C THR A 574 60.03 3.60 -6.80
N SER A 575 60.81 3.53 -5.70
CA SER A 575 60.32 3.08 -4.39
C SER A 575 59.09 3.86 -3.92
N LYS A 576 59.09 5.19 -4.06
CA LYS A 576 57.99 6.05 -3.62
C LYS A 576 56.72 5.80 -4.44
N THR A 577 56.86 5.55 -5.74
CA THR A 577 55.76 5.20 -6.64
C THR A 577 55.14 3.86 -6.26
N PHE A 578 55.96 2.83 -6.00
CA PHE A 578 55.45 1.53 -5.54
C PHE A 578 54.77 1.63 -4.18
N THR A 579 55.22 2.50 -3.27
CA THR A 579 54.51 2.81 -2.02
C THR A 579 53.14 3.41 -2.29
N VAL A 580 53.04 4.44 -3.15
CA VAL A 580 51.74 5.03 -3.50
C VAL A 580 50.82 4.01 -4.14
N LEU A 581 51.30 3.20 -5.09
CA LEU A 581 50.49 2.14 -5.71
C LEU A 581 50.04 1.08 -4.71
N GLY A 582 50.93 0.70 -3.78
CA GLY A 582 50.63 -0.23 -2.68
C GLY A 582 49.58 0.30 -1.70
N VAL A 583 49.42 1.62 -1.59
CA VAL A 583 48.32 2.25 -0.83
C VAL A 583 47.08 2.42 -1.72
N ALA A 584 47.24 2.91 -2.95
CA ALA A 584 46.15 3.30 -3.83
C ALA A 584 45.25 2.14 -4.24
N PHE A 585 45.83 1.04 -4.69
CA PHE A 585 45.06 -0.12 -5.12
C PHE A 585 44.16 -0.69 -4.00
N PRO A 586 44.67 -1.04 -2.81
CA PRO A 586 43.80 -1.57 -1.74
C PRO A 586 42.83 -0.52 -1.21
N THR A 587 43.20 0.77 -1.17
CA THR A 587 42.28 1.83 -0.74
C THR A 587 41.09 2.00 -1.69
N PHE A 588 41.31 2.01 -3.01
CA PHE A 588 40.20 2.00 -3.97
C PHE A 588 39.42 0.68 -3.94
N GLY A 589 40.10 -0.46 -3.76
CA GLY A 589 39.46 -1.76 -3.60
C GLY A 589 38.52 -1.80 -2.41
N ALA A 590 38.93 -1.24 -1.27
CA ALA A 590 38.13 -1.11 -0.06
C ALA A 590 36.94 -0.17 -0.24
N ALA A 591 37.10 0.97 -0.91
CA ALA A 591 35.99 1.86 -1.24
C ALA A 591 34.94 1.18 -2.14
N ILE A 592 35.37 0.39 -3.13
CA ILE A 592 34.47 -0.39 -3.98
C ILE A 592 33.75 -1.48 -3.20
N ALA A 593 34.46 -2.19 -2.32
CA ALA A 593 33.84 -3.17 -1.43
C ALA A 593 32.81 -2.51 -0.48
N GLY A 594 33.11 -1.32 0.05
CA GLY A 594 32.19 -0.51 0.85
C GLY A 594 30.92 -0.11 0.07
N MET A 595 31.08 0.32 -1.19
CA MET A 595 29.93 0.58 -2.08
C MET A 595 29.09 -0.68 -2.34
N ARG A 596 29.73 -1.84 -2.55
CA ARG A 596 29.04 -3.13 -2.74
C ARG A 596 28.25 -3.52 -1.50
N PHE A 597 28.86 -3.44 -0.31
CA PHE A 597 28.24 -3.75 0.97
C PHE A 597 27.06 -2.82 1.29
N PHE A 598 27.26 -1.51 1.13
CA PHE A 598 26.20 -0.53 1.34
C PHE A 598 25.04 -0.75 0.35
N GLY A 599 25.36 -0.91 -0.93
CA GLY A 599 24.38 -1.11 -2.00
C GLY A 599 23.60 -2.42 -1.90
N ASP A 600 24.19 -3.47 -1.30
CA ASP A 600 23.62 -4.82 -1.13
C ASP A 600 22.85 -5.33 -2.35
N PHE A 601 23.51 -5.17 -3.50
CA PHE A 601 22.95 -5.43 -4.82
C PHE A 601 22.46 -6.87 -4.98
N GLU A 602 23.13 -7.82 -4.34
CA GLU A 602 22.77 -9.25 -4.38
C GLU A 602 21.46 -9.51 -3.66
N ARG A 603 21.29 -9.01 -2.43
CA ARG A 603 20.03 -9.17 -1.69
C ARG A 603 18.86 -8.51 -2.42
N PHE A 604 19.06 -7.33 -3.02
CA PHE A 604 18.01 -6.69 -3.82
C PHE A 604 17.70 -7.41 -5.14
N ALA A 605 18.69 -8.07 -5.74
CA ALA A 605 18.44 -8.94 -6.87
C ALA A 605 17.57 -10.13 -6.45
N SER A 606 17.90 -10.79 -5.34
CA SER A 606 17.12 -11.91 -4.80
C SER A 606 15.68 -11.50 -4.43
N ILE A 607 15.49 -10.34 -3.78
CA ILE A 607 14.14 -9.80 -3.51
C ILE A 607 13.38 -9.59 -4.82
N SER A 608 14.02 -8.99 -5.84
CA SER A 608 13.37 -8.76 -7.14
C SER A 608 13.05 -10.07 -7.88
N ASP A 609 13.89 -11.11 -7.75
CA ASP A 609 13.62 -12.43 -8.32
C ASP A 609 12.40 -13.09 -7.69
N VAL A 610 12.27 -13.04 -6.36
CA VAL A 610 11.10 -13.57 -5.64
C VAL A 610 9.84 -12.81 -6.05
N THR A 611 9.91 -11.48 -6.13
CA THR A 611 8.78 -10.65 -6.60
C THR A 611 8.38 -11.02 -8.04
N ASN A 612 9.35 -11.16 -8.94
CA ASN A 612 9.09 -11.61 -10.32
C ASN A 612 8.41 -12.98 -10.37
N GLN A 613 8.86 -13.96 -9.59
CA GLN A 613 8.27 -15.30 -9.56
C GLN A 613 6.82 -15.26 -9.07
N ARG A 614 6.55 -14.51 -7.99
CA ARG A 614 5.19 -14.36 -7.45
C ARG A 614 4.26 -13.68 -8.46
N LEU A 615 4.71 -12.60 -9.11
CA LEU A 615 3.93 -11.91 -10.15
C LEU A 615 3.71 -12.80 -11.39
N SER A 616 4.69 -13.64 -11.76
CA SER A 616 4.54 -14.60 -12.86
C SER A 616 3.47 -15.65 -12.55
N ALA A 617 3.43 -16.15 -11.30
CA ALA A 617 2.38 -17.07 -10.86
C ALA A 617 0.99 -16.41 -10.88
N ILE A 618 0.89 -15.14 -10.48
CA ILE A 618 -0.35 -14.37 -10.56
C ILE A 618 -0.77 -14.15 -12.02
N ALA A 619 0.16 -13.75 -12.91
CA ALA A 619 -0.12 -13.57 -14.34
C ALA A 619 -0.72 -14.83 -14.97
N ASN A 620 -0.13 -16.01 -14.69
CA ASN A 620 -0.65 -17.29 -15.18
C ASN A 620 -2.06 -17.59 -14.66
N ARG A 621 -2.34 -17.28 -13.38
CA ARG A 621 -3.68 -17.45 -12.80
C ARG A 621 -4.70 -16.50 -13.41
N ILE A 622 -4.30 -15.26 -13.71
CA ILE A 622 -5.14 -14.28 -14.40
C ILE A 622 -5.49 -14.78 -15.81
N GLU A 623 -4.52 -15.25 -16.59
CA GLU A 623 -4.78 -15.76 -17.94
C GLU A 623 -5.69 -17.00 -17.95
N LEU A 624 -5.48 -17.92 -17.00
CA LEU A 624 -6.37 -19.05 -16.82
C LEU A 624 -7.81 -18.59 -16.56
N LEU A 625 -8.00 -17.65 -15.62
CA LEU A 625 -9.33 -17.15 -15.26
C LEU A 625 -9.97 -16.33 -16.39
N LYS A 626 -9.18 -15.54 -17.14
CA LYS A 626 -9.63 -14.82 -18.35
C LYS A 626 -10.09 -15.75 -19.47
N SER A 627 -9.69 -17.02 -19.47
CA SER A 627 -10.15 -18.01 -20.46
C SER A 627 -11.40 -18.77 -20.02
N ALA A 628 -11.83 -18.63 -18.76
CA ALA A 628 -12.99 -19.33 -18.22
C ALA A 628 -14.31 -18.81 -18.85
N ALA A 629 -15.32 -19.67 -18.93
CA ALA A 629 -16.68 -19.28 -19.33
C ALA A 629 -17.27 -18.27 -18.33
N ASP A 630 -18.23 -17.44 -18.78
CA ASP A 630 -18.78 -16.35 -17.95
C ASP A 630 -19.39 -16.83 -16.62
N GLY A 631 -20.00 -18.02 -16.60
CA GLY A 631 -20.55 -18.61 -15.37
C GLY A 631 -19.50 -19.10 -14.36
N GLU A 632 -18.27 -19.35 -14.81
CA GLU A 632 -17.14 -19.80 -13.96
C GLU A 632 -16.23 -18.63 -13.53
N LEU A 633 -16.50 -17.42 -14.05
CA LEU A 633 -15.82 -16.19 -13.69
C LEU A 633 -16.61 -15.49 -12.58
N ASP A 634 -16.13 -15.62 -11.34
CA ASP A 634 -16.75 -15.02 -10.16
C ASP A 634 -15.89 -13.91 -9.55
N TYR A 635 -16.56 -12.98 -8.85
CA TYR A 635 -15.92 -11.87 -8.16
C TYR A 635 -14.88 -12.34 -7.13
N ALA A 636 -15.14 -13.44 -6.42
CA ALA A 636 -14.27 -13.93 -5.35
C ALA A 636 -12.86 -14.24 -5.85
N ARG A 637 -12.75 -14.99 -6.95
CA ARG A 637 -11.45 -15.35 -7.55
C ARG A 637 -10.70 -14.14 -8.07
N VAL A 638 -11.41 -13.15 -8.63
CA VAL A 638 -10.81 -11.91 -9.14
C VAL A 638 -10.32 -11.02 -7.99
N ALA A 639 -11.11 -10.86 -6.94
CA ALA A 639 -10.73 -10.12 -5.74
C ALA A 639 -9.51 -10.75 -5.05
N GLU A 640 -9.45 -12.09 -4.97
CA GLU A 640 -8.27 -12.80 -4.46
C GLU A 640 -7.00 -12.54 -5.28
N LEU A 641 -7.09 -12.42 -6.60
CA LEU A 641 -5.95 -12.06 -7.44
C LEU A 641 -5.51 -10.61 -7.25
N ALA A 642 -6.46 -9.69 -7.06
CA ALA A 642 -6.15 -8.30 -6.71
C ALA A 642 -5.43 -8.21 -5.35
N HIS A 643 -5.95 -8.87 -4.31
CA HIS A 643 -5.28 -8.95 -3.00
C HIS A 643 -3.89 -9.58 -3.08
N ALA A 644 -3.75 -10.71 -3.77
CA ALA A 644 -2.47 -11.37 -3.93
C ALA A 644 -1.44 -10.46 -4.60
N THR A 645 -1.89 -9.66 -5.57
CA THR A 645 -1.02 -8.67 -6.24
C THR A 645 -0.60 -7.56 -5.28
N ALA A 646 -1.55 -7.01 -4.51
CA ALA A 646 -1.27 -6.00 -3.48
C ALA A 646 -0.26 -6.51 -2.43
N ASP A 647 -0.41 -7.77 -1.99
CA ASP A 647 0.46 -8.38 -0.98
C ASP A 647 1.88 -8.63 -1.51
N VAL A 648 2.04 -8.91 -2.79
CA VAL A 648 3.37 -8.99 -3.43
C VAL A 648 4.07 -7.63 -3.42
N VAL A 649 3.35 -6.54 -3.71
CA VAL A 649 3.91 -5.19 -3.68
C VAL A 649 4.32 -4.80 -2.26
N VAL A 650 3.46 -5.03 -1.27
CA VAL A 650 3.77 -4.65 0.12
C VAL A 650 4.90 -5.50 0.70
N SER A 651 4.90 -6.82 0.45
CA SER A 651 6.00 -7.68 0.91
C SER A 651 7.35 -7.33 0.27
N GLU A 652 7.38 -6.81 -0.97
CA GLU A 652 8.61 -6.27 -1.57
C GLU A 652 9.13 -5.06 -0.81
N ILE A 653 8.24 -4.14 -0.42
CA ILE A 653 8.60 -2.94 0.34
C ILE A 653 9.11 -3.31 1.73
N GLU A 654 8.41 -4.18 2.46
CA GLU A 654 8.84 -4.62 3.79
C GLU A 654 10.19 -5.32 3.74
N ALA A 655 10.38 -6.22 2.77
CA ALA A 655 11.66 -6.87 2.53
C ALA A 655 12.75 -5.83 2.25
N TRP A 656 12.47 -4.86 1.39
CA TRP A 656 13.39 -3.78 1.04
C TRP A 656 13.75 -2.91 2.26
N GLN A 657 12.75 -2.56 3.08
CA GLN A 657 12.93 -1.75 4.28
C GLN A 657 13.79 -2.46 5.32
N SER A 658 13.60 -3.77 5.48
CA SER A 658 14.43 -4.58 6.40
C SER A 658 15.92 -4.54 6.05
N VAL A 659 16.29 -4.32 4.78
CA VAL A 659 17.70 -4.23 4.34
C VAL A 659 18.31 -2.87 4.67
N PHE A 660 17.55 -1.79 4.47
CA PHE A 660 18.07 -0.43 4.61
C PHE A 660 17.79 0.19 5.98
N SER A 661 16.95 -0.42 6.84
CA SER A 661 16.59 0.15 8.16
C SER A 661 17.82 0.48 9.00
N GLY A 662 18.82 -0.42 9.04
CA GLY A 662 20.07 -0.21 9.76
C GLY A 662 21.16 0.59 9.02
N LYS A 663 20.93 1.01 7.76
CA LYS A 663 21.94 1.66 6.92
C LYS A 663 21.84 3.18 6.99
N HIS A 664 21.95 3.77 8.17
CA HIS A 664 21.87 5.22 8.32
C HIS A 664 23.02 5.97 7.62
N ILE A 665 22.83 7.27 7.37
CA ILE A 665 23.89 8.13 6.84
C ILE A 665 24.95 8.32 7.91
N THR A 666 26.14 7.79 7.67
CA THR A 666 27.29 7.89 8.56
C THR A 666 28.54 8.29 7.79
N VAL A 667 29.55 8.78 8.51
CA VAL A 667 30.88 8.96 7.92
C VAL A 667 31.43 7.57 7.60
N PRO A 668 31.99 7.33 6.39
CA PRO A 668 32.65 6.07 6.09
C PRO A 668 33.90 5.97 6.98
N VAL A 669 33.91 4.98 7.89
CA VAL A 669 35.05 4.67 8.76
C VAL A 669 35.82 3.48 8.20
#